data_AF-A0AA43LDF6-F1
#
_entry.id   AF-A0AA43LDF6-F1
#
_cell.length_a   1.000
_cell.length_b   1.000
_cell.length_c   1.000
_cell.angle_alpha   90.00
_cell.angle_beta   90.00
_cell.angle_gamma   90.00
#
_symmetry.space_group_name_H-M   'P 1'
#
loop_
_entity.id
_entity.type
_entity.pdbx_description
1 polymer ?
#
loop_
_entity_poly.entity_id
_entity_poly.type
_entity_poly.pdbx_seq_one_letter_code
_entity_poly.pdbx_strand_id
1 'polypeptide(L)'
;MKRSRKWVALVMVAIMIVTVMPIAQAEEALPPTQTEEQTPANPPGEADPVEVTNPSDLPGAGTEGVIASVYGAVYHNLAAGLSYEWSQEPEASYPDEGNTLTDGIYGASNRSDVAWVGHHLGKTREVVFDLGVKKSITGIKANFLEDWPTNNVLVPLTVSMYVSDDKVNWGLLKDNATQKLWNDGKYTETYVWDGSKDGIKVIGPDAKIAHARYVKVTFTMHTRAMTFVDEIEILGEDGKAAGAVTVPTQTPKFLAAGEATAGIEHLGLLYNGQYANDLGIWTKERIIPNISYIDKDGKIKDRLFDGVLYLGINSPNPGRDFGGRAYLEDWKWYLDKTFAAGGDMDALNAAAKEVSDALNESGVKEKVVLMIPDPGESITNFGAIEQGGESLNFNDSVGREKALANREKAVQWWLQQVKSRWEAKGYANLELVGMYWFEEQISTSQSGPDLIRSVSSTLHDMQISGKDLKFFWIPHFFAYKAFMWKDVGFDAVTIQPNYFFEPTDIERLEDSANLAKQYGMSNELEFDDRMLTDGVFRERYIDYLNSGAKTGLMKDGFKSYYQGNNAVYNTAVSKDPATRVLYDWLYQFVKGTYQVNEAPPSEVDVQMNGKPFHSGMKLPDSESVSFTWKLRTDDGLTKVTATYDGKPYTAGTVIPLAGKLGKHELNITVTAGRMVTKSYVIEAMTNASGMKALVDRFETAKQFTNSATVRSLNNYLEMMKRYEEKDAAQVTKYLQGFNAKLDEFKKAGTIKDEAYNTLKESVYYLIGNLAQNKTVEASSIEGNNSNYAPAKAVDGFPASRWASEYVDNTWFLVDLDEVKEMDTVRIDWEYARADKYKLLVSNDKQNWINVMPNDGMITAHEGKETMQFNPVKARYMKLQGIKRATDYGYSIYEFGVYNLSGAVDVKGIEGIQVKVDEETKKVTIDGLLMNGVLTNVKLKVLDSKGKVHLEDETKSTVAGSFQFTFKLTGNLKGTHEAYLSTGYMSEPVKVTFEYSKENPGKGHDK
;
A
#
# COMPACT_ATOMS: atom_id res chain seq x y z
N MET A 1 -20.74 -22.96 -16.16
CA MET A 1 -20.99 -21.64 -16.78
C MET A 1 -20.74 -20.58 -15.71
N LYS A 2 -19.65 -19.77 -15.81
CA LYS A 2 -19.31 -18.54 -15.04
C LYS A 2 -19.28 -18.69 -13.50
N ARG A 3 -18.27 -18.31 -12.71
CA ARG A 3 -17.04 -17.50 -12.81
C ARG A 3 -16.29 -17.78 -11.49
N SER A 4 -14.98 -17.96 -11.49
CA SER A 4 -14.14 -17.70 -10.30
C SER A 4 -13.00 -16.79 -10.73
N ARG A 5 -13.00 -15.57 -10.20
CA ARG A 5 -11.96 -14.55 -10.38
C ARG A 5 -11.36 -14.30 -9.00
N LYS A 6 -10.05 -14.06 -8.98
CA LYS A 6 -9.24 -13.36 -7.95
C LYS A 6 -8.60 -14.23 -6.85
N TRP A 7 -7.36 -14.63 -7.13
CA TRP A 7 -6.26 -14.84 -6.17
C TRP A 7 -4.98 -14.35 -6.86
N VAL A 8 -4.67 -13.05 -6.79
CA VAL A 8 -3.46 -12.47 -7.46
C VAL A 8 -2.71 -11.46 -6.57
N ALA A 9 -3.10 -11.20 -5.33
CA ALA A 9 -2.45 -10.15 -4.52
C ALA A 9 -1.74 -10.61 -3.23
N LEU A 10 -1.64 -11.91 -2.94
CA LEU A 10 -1.27 -12.37 -1.58
C LEU A 10 0.00 -13.26 -1.49
N VAL A 11 0.77 -13.45 -2.55
CA VAL A 11 1.93 -14.39 -2.52
C VAL A 11 3.30 -13.69 -2.46
N MET A 12 3.41 -12.37 -2.70
CA MET A 12 4.69 -11.64 -2.50
C MET A 12 4.87 -11.03 -1.09
N VAL A 13 3.96 -11.27 -0.15
CA VAL A 13 4.08 -10.83 1.27
C VAL A 13 4.28 -12.01 2.23
N ALA A 14 4.26 -13.26 1.75
CA ALA A 14 4.25 -14.46 2.60
C ALA A 14 5.62 -15.10 2.88
N ILE A 15 6.74 -14.42 2.59
CA ILE A 15 8.09 -14.82 3.06
C ILE A 15 8.73 -13.64 3.79
N MET A 16 8.16 -13.25 4.94
CA MET A 16 8.82 -12.60 6.09
C MET A 16 7.77 -12.12 7.11
N ILE A 17 7.06 -13.06 7.74
CA ILE A 17 6.44 -12.80 9.06
C ILE A 17 6.95 -13.89 9.99
N VAL A 18 8.07 -13.61 10.67
CA VAL A 18 8.45 -14.37 11.86
C VAL A 18 7.53 -13.91 13.01
N THR A 19 6.94 -14.91 13.63
CA THR A 19 6.04 -14.86 14.78
C THR A 19 6.59 -14.03 15.96
N VAL A 20 5.84 -13.03 16.40
CA VAL A 20 5.93 -12.51 17.77
C VAL A 20 4.83 -13.18 18.58
N MET A 21 5.17 -14.19 19.37
CA MET A 21 4.29 -14.71 20.42
C MET A 21 4.49 -13.88 21.70
N PRO A 22 3.44 -13.47 22.42
CA PRO A 22 3.58 -12.90 23.74
C PRO A 22 3.84 -14.01 24.76
N ILE A 23 4.96 -13.90 25.49
CA ILE A 23 5.27 -14.75 26.65
C ILE A 23 4.32 -14.35 27.78
N ALA A 24 3.40 -15.25 28.14
CA ALA A 24 2.64 -15.16 29.38
C ALA A 24 3.54 -15.55 30.55
N GLN A 25 3.63 -14.67 31.55
CA GLN A 25 4.26 -14.93 32.84
C GLN A 25 3.59 -16.12 33.54
N ALA A 26 4.39 -17.13 33.88
CA ALA A 26 4.06 -18.07 34.93
C ALA A 26 5.12 -17.92 36.03
N GLU A 27 4.69 -17.36 37.17
CA GLU A 27 5.41 -17.44 38.44
C GLU A 27 5.43 -18.90 38.91
N GLU A 28 6.62 -19.47 39.12
CA GLU A 28 6.75 -20.63 40.00
C GLU A 28 7.92 -20.43 40.96
N ALA A 29 7.59 -20.57 42.24
CA ALA A 29 8.40 -20.27 43.40
C ALA A 29 9.51 -21.30 43.63
N LEU A 30 10.72 -20.82 43.94
CA LEU A 30 11.82 -21.62 44.47
C LEU A 30 11.55 -22.01 45.93
N PRO A 31 11.92 -23.23 46.36
CA PRO A 31 12.27 -23.51 47.75
C PRO A 31 13.80 -23.57 47.93
N PRO A 32 14.33 -23.34 49.15
CA PRO A 32 15.75 -23.03 49.36
C PRO A 32 16.60 -24.21 49.88
N THR A 33 17.92 -24.05 49.67
CA THR A 33 19.05 -24.49 50.54
C THR A 33 19.29 -25.99 50.79
N GLN A 34 20.48 -26.52 50.43
CA GLN A 34 21.67 -26.66 51.31
C GLN A 34 22.80 -27.49 50.66
N THR A 35 24.02 -26.94 50.74
CA THR A 35 25.36 -27.55 50.94
C THR A 35 25.56 -29.07 50.86
N GLU A 36 26.54 -29.55 50.09
CA GLU A 36 27.88 -30.03 50.56
C GLU A 36 28.68 -30.71 49.44
N GLU A 37 30.01 -30.67 49.60
CA GLU A 37 31.08 -31.17 48.71
C GLU A 37 31.01 -32.67 48.39
N GLN A 38 31.50 -33.06 47.20
CA GLN A 38 32.48 -34.16 47.02
C GLN A 38 32.89 -34.32 45.55
N THR A 39 34.15 -33.98 45.23
CA THR A 39 34.91 -34.57 44.10
C THR A 39 35.50 -35.92 44.53
N PRO A 40 35.67 -36.90 43.60
CA PRO A 40 37.03 -37.10 43.10
C PRO A 40 37.19 -37.60 41.65
N ALA A 41 38.38 -37.27 41.12
CA ALA A 41 39.24 -38.03 40.19
C ALA A 41 39.05 -37.91 38.65
N ASN A 42 39.99 -37.16 38.04
CA ASN A 42 40.42 -37.30 36.64
C ASN A 42 41.56 -38.35 36.52
N PRO A 43 41.76 -38.93 35.31
CA PRO A 43 43.07 -38.81 34.65
C PRO A 43 42.91 -38.61 33.11
N PRO A 44 43.98 -38.45 32.29
CA PRO A 44 44.49 -37.14 31.91
C PRO A 44 44.64 -36.91 30.38
N GLY A 45 44.73 -35.64 29.98
CA GLY A 45 45.52 -35.21 28.82
C GLY A 45 44.74 -34.69 27.62
N GLU A 46 44.65 -33.37 27.47
CA GLU A 46 45.40 -32.59 26.48
C GLU A 46 45.13 -31.10 26.72
N ALA A 47 46.08 -30.25 26.33
CA ALA A 47 46.23 -28.88 26.82
C ALA A 47 45.20 -27.89 26.23
N ASP A 48 44.50 -27.18 27.11
CA ASP A 48 43.72 -25.99 26.78
C ASP A 48 44.56 -24.70 26.85
N PRO A 49 44.21 -23.66 26.05
CA PRO A 49 44.85 -22.35 26.08
C PRO A 49 44.41 -21.53 27.30
N VAL A 50 45.34 -20.75 27.83
CA VAL A 50 45.19 -19.93 29.03
C VAL A 50 44.23 -18.75 28.77
N GLU A 51 43.12 -18.76 29.51
CA GLU A 51 42.25 -17.62 29.76
C GLU A 51 42.82 -16.84 30.98
N VAL A 52 43.15 -15.55 30.82
CA VAL A 52 43.47 -14.67 31.95
C VAL A 52 42.40 -13.60 32.09
N THR A 53 41.83 -13.57 33.29
CA THR A 53 40.82 -12.65 33.77
C THR A 53 41.45 -11.45 34.49
N ASN A 54 40.75 -10.31 34.36
CA ASN A 54 40.80 -9.05 35.12
C ASN A 54 41.66 -7.85 34.64
N PRO A 55 41.01 -6.67 34.43
CA PRO A 55 41.62 -5.42 34.00
C PRO A 55 41.98 -4.54 35.21
N SER A 56 43.23 -4.55 35.65
CA SER A 56 43.72 -3.51 36.58
C SER A 56 45.23 -3.25 36.57
N ASP A 57 46.01 -3.87 35.68
CA ASP A 57 47.45 -3.61 35.58
C ASP A 57 47.80 -2.90 34.27
N LEU A 58 47.43 -1.61 34.19
CA LEU A 58 48.08 -0.67 33.28
C LEU A 58 49.28 -0.05 34.00
N PRO A 59 50.43 0.01 33.32
CA PRO A 59 51.12 1.30 33.25
C PRO A 59 51.53 1.65 31.82
N GLY A 60 51.19 2.88 31.42
CA GLY A 60 52.09 3.73 30.64
C GLY A 60 51.95 3.68 29.13
N ALA A 61 51.63 4.86 28.58
CA ALA A 61 51.67 5.21 27.18
C ALA A 61 52.94 4.76 26.43
N GLY A 62 52.74 4.39 25.17
CA GLY A 62 53.77 4.35 24.14
C GLY A 62 54.32 2.96 23.82
N THR A 63 53.90 2.39 22.70
CA THR A 63 54.81 1.79 21.72
C THR A 63 54.06 1.54 20.41
N GLU A 64 54.70 1.99 19.33
CA GLU A 64 54.25 1.94 17.95
C GLU A 64 53.88 0.51 17.51
N GLY A 65 52.79 0.40 16.75
CA GLY A 65 52.42 -0.82 16.05
C GLY A 65 53.48 -1.19 15.03
N VAL A 66 54.28 -2.21 15.34
CA VAL A 66 55.21 -2.83 14.40
C VAL A 66 54.74 -4.25 14.13
N ILE A 67 54.13 -4.47 12.96
CA ILE A 67 53.91 -5.81 12.41
C ILE A 67 55.11 -6.13 11.52
N ALA A 68 55.86 -7.19 11.85
CA ALA A 68 57.02 -7.61 11.09
C ALA A 68 56.63 -8.07 9.67
N SER A 69 57.26 -7.48 8.64
CA SER A 69 57.03 -7.78 7.23
C SER A 69 58.00 -8.85 6.68
N VAL A 70 57.58 -9.52 5.60
CA VAL A 70 58.36 -10.49 4.81
C VAL A 70 59.58 -9.86 4.10
N TYR A 71 59.81 -8.54 4.22
CA TYR A 71 60.89 -7.80 3.54
C TYR A 71 61.68 -6.79 4.41
N GLY A 72 61.47 -6.73 5.73
CA GLY A 72 62.32 -5.93 6.63
C GLY A 72 62.09 -4.41 6.65
N ALA A 73 60.99 -3.90 6.09
CA ALA A 73 60.54 -2.51 6.26
C ALA A 73 59.46 -2.40 7.36
N VAL A 74 59.52 -1.35 8.18
CA VAL A 74 58.52 -0.98 9.21
C VAL A 74 57.54 0.00 8.57
N TYR A 75 56.30 -0.44 8.32
CA TYR A 75 55.24 0.43 7.80
C TYR A 75 54.48 1.09 8.97
N HIS A 76 54.10 2.36 8.81
CA HIS A 76 53.33 3.11 9.80
C HIS A 76 51.97 3.55 9.24
N ASN A 77 51.03 3.92 10.11
CA ASN A 77 49.74 4.47 9.69
C ASN A 77 49.93 5.91 9.18
N LEU A 78 49.90 6.06 7.85
CA LEU A 78 49.99 7.32 7.12
C LEU A 78 48.78 8.23 7.37
N ALA A 79 47.65 7.69 7.83
CA ALA A 79 46.44 8.43 8.14
C ALA A 79 46.42 8.99 9.57
N ALA A 80 47.31 8.56 10.45
CA ALA A 80 47.24 8.86 11.88
C ALA A 80 47.13 10.37 12.16
N GLY A 81 46.03 10.79 12.80
CA GLY A 81 45.71 12.17 13.13
C GLY A 81 45.39 13.09 11.95
N LEU A 82 45.23 12.55 10.73
CA LEU A 82 44.86 13.33 9.56
C LEU A 82 43.35 13.64 9.55
N SER A 83 43.01 14.83 9.11
CA SER A 83 41.64 15.12 8.69
C SER A 83 41.32 14.45 7.35
N TYR A 84 40.04 14.26 7.08
CA TYR A 84 39.53 13.68 5.84
C TYR A 84 38.24 14.37 5.41
N GLU A 85 37.77 14.04 4.21
CA GLU A 85 36.55 14.62 3.63
C GLU A 85 35.49 13.56 3.42
N TRP A 86 34.27 13.86 3.86
CA TRP A 86 33.08 13.05 3.64
C TRP A 86 32.35 13.43 2.35
N SER A 87 31.81 12.43 1.66
CA SER A 87 30.82 12.67 0.59
C SER A 87 29.46 13.15 1.14
N GLN A 88 29.16 12.80 2.39
CA GLN A 88 27.98 13.25 3.13
C GLN A 88 28.30 13.24 4.62
N GLU A 89 27.94 14.32 5.31
CA GLU A 89 28.18 14.46 6.76
C GLU A 89 27.56 13.32 7.57
N PRO A 90 28.19 12.93 8.69
CA PRO A 90 27.64 11.99 9.67
C PRO A 90 26.33 12.49 10.30
N GLU A 91 25.63 11.56 10.96
CA GLU A 91 24.45 11.92 11.73
C GLU A 91 24.81 12.81 12.92
N ALA A 92 24.02 13.85 13.14
CA ALA A 92 24.28 14.80 14.22
C ALA A 92 24.29 14.14 15.63
N SER A 93 23.63 12.98 15.79
CA SER A 93 23.65 12.21 17.03
C SER A 93 24.86 11.29 17.20
N TYR A 94 25.65 11.09 16.15
CA TYR A 94 26.88 10.30 16.09
C TYR A 94 27.93 11.07 15.27
N PRO A 95 28.34 12.25 15.76
CA PRO A 95 29.13 13.20 14.99
C PRO A 95 30.56 12.72 14.81
N ASP A 96 31.28 13.42 13.94
CA ASP A 96 32.71 13.28 13.72
C ASP A 96 33.39 14.61 14.09
N GLU A 97 34.46 14.55 14.87
CA GLU A 97 35.24 15.73 15.28
C GLU A 97 36.30 16.14 14.24
N GLY A 98 36.31 15.45 13.08
CA GLY A 98 37.13 15.75 11.91
C GLY A 98 38.38 14.89 11.79
N ASN A 99 38.72 14.11 12.81
CA ASN A 99 39.81 13.14 12.80
C ASN A 99 39.48 11.83 13.55
N THR A 100 38.21 11.62 13.91
CA THR A 100 37.77 10.46 14.73
C THR A 100 38.15 9.14 14.08
N LEU A 101 38.07 9.00 12.75
CA LEU A 101 38.49 7.78 12.05
C LEU A 101 40.01 7.53 12.02
N THR A 102 40.82 8.38 12.64
CA THR A 102 42.28 8.34 12.55
C THR A 102 42.99 8.64 13.87
N ASP A 103 42.25 8.71 14.98
CA ASP A 103 42.79 9.12 16.28
C ASP A 103 43.46 7.95 17.04
N GLY A 104 43.30 6.73 16.55
CA GLY A 104 43.86 5.50 17.11
C GLY A 104 42.99 4.89 18.22
N ILE A 105 41.78 5.39 18.43
CA ILE A 105 40.85 4.95 19.48
C ILE A 105 39.79 4.05 18.86
N TYR A 106 39.98 2.74 19.01
CA TYR A 106 38.99 1.76 18.55
C TYR A 106 37.73 1.76 19.41
N GLY A 107 36.57 1.87 18.77
CA GLY A 107 35.26 1.78 19.41
C GLY A 107 34.96 0.40 19.97
N ALA A 108 34.38 0.38 21.18
CA ALA A 108 33.84 -0.84 21.77
C ALA A 108 32.65 -1.39 20.96
N SER A 109 32.27 -2.65 21.17
CA SER A 109 31.08 -3.28 20.56
C SER A 109 29.76 -2.74 21.14
N ASN A 110 29.59 -1.42 21.14
CA ASN A 110 28.48 -0.64 21.65
C ASN A 110 28.35 0.63 20.83
N ARG A 111 27.21 0.82 20.16
CA ARG A 111 26.95 2.00 19.32
C ARG A 111 27.02 3.35 20.04
N SER A 112 26.94 3.35 21.37
CA SER A 112 26.98 4.58 22.18
C SER A 112 28.42 5.00 22.51
N ASP A 113 29.41 4.22 22.10
CA ASP A 113 30.80 4.62 22.18
C ASP A 113 31.07 5.76 21.19
N VAL A 114 31.74 6.80 21.66
CA VAL A 114 31.97 8.06 20.93
C VAL A 114 33.04 7.92 19.85
N ALA A 115 33.80 6.83 19.84
CA ALA A 115 34.73 6.50 18.76
C ALA A 115 34.00 6.17 17.44
N TRP A 116 32.73 5.75 17.50
CA TRP A 116 32.00 5.44 16.27
C TRP A 116 31.41 6.68 15.60
N VAL A 117 31.68 6.80 14.30
CA VAL A 117 30.98 7.74 13.41
C VAL A 117 29.79 7.03 12.77
N GLY A 118 28.59 7.59 12.92
CA GLY A 118 27.34 6.96 12.50
C GLY A 118 26.70 7.66 11.31
N HIS A 119 26.25 6.87 10.32
CA HIS A 119 25.49 7.38 9.18
C HIS A 119 24.10 6.74 9.11
N HIS A 120 23.09 7.55 8.77
CA HIS A 120 21.75 7.07 8.47
C HIS A 120 21.64 6.64 7.01
N LEU A 121 20.58 5.88 6.75
CA LEU A 121 20.19 5.27 5.48
C LEU A 121 20.32 6.21 4.28
N GLY A 122 20.61 5.69 3.09
CA GLY A 122 20.64 6.47 1.86
C GLY A 122 21.76 6.04 0.92
N LYS A 123 22.43 7.01 0.30
CA LYS A 123 23.48 6.79 -0.70
C LYS A 123 24.75 6.19 -0.10
N THR A 124 25.53 5.49 -0.92
CA THR A 124 26.91 5.09 -0.60
C THR A 124 27.72 6.25 0.02
N ARG A 125 28.52 5.94 1.06
CA ARG A 125 29.43 6.90 1.70
C ARG A 125 30.82 6.79 1.10
N GLU A 126 31.50 7.93 0.99
CA GLU A 126 32.91 8.00 0.64
C GLU A 126 33.64 8.85 1.69
N VAL A 127 34.83 8.40 2.11
CA VAL A 127 35.76 9.16 2.93
C VAL A 127 37.11 9.25 2.24
N VAL A 128 37.63 10.47 2.09
CA VAL A 128 38.84 10.77 1.31
C VAL A 128 39.94 11.37 2.19
N PHE A 129 41.10 10.73 2.18
CA PHE A 129 42.30 11.16 2.90
C PHE A 129 43.30 11.78 1.92
N ASP A 130 43.84 12.95 2.26
CA ASP A 130 44.97 13.58 1.56
C ASP A 130 46.25 13.36 2.36
N LEU A 131 47.17 12.53 1.82
CA LEU A 131 48.47 12.26 2.45
C LEU A 131 49.47 13.42 2.27
N GLY A 132 49.05 14.53 1.65
CA GLY A 132 49.81 15.75 1.39
C GLY A 132 50.75 15.65 0.18
N VAL A 133 51.44 14.52 0.05
CA VAL A 133 52.32 14.15 -1.08
C VAL A 133 52.08 12.70 -1.48
N LYS A 134 52.65 12.27 -2.61
CA LYS A 134 52.59 10.85 -3.00
C LYS A 134 53.43 10.01 -2.03
N LYS A 135 52.85 8.93 -1.52
CA LYS A 135 53.46 7.99 -0.58
C LYS A 135 53.25 6.55 -1.05
N SER A 136 54.00 5.63 -0.48
CA SER A 136 53.88 4.20 -0.74
C SER A 136 52.91 3.56 0.25
N ILE A 137 51.83 2.98 -0.27
CA ILE A 137 50.72 2.40 0.49
C ILE A 137 50.77 0.88 0.32
N THR A 138 50.78 0.16 1.44
CA THR A 138 50.89 -1.30 1.50
C THR A 138 49.67 -1.97 2.10
N GLY A 139 48.82 -1.23 2.82
CA GLY A 139 47.56 -1.73 3.30
C GLY A 139 46.57 -0.64 3.68
N ILE A 140 45.28 -0.98 3.68
CA ILE A 140 44.19 -0.14 4.17
C ILE A 140 43.29 -1.00 5.03
N LYS A 141 42.86 -0.50 6.20
CA LYS A 141 41.84 -1.13 7.05
C LYS A 141 40.70 -0.17 7.31
N ALA A 142 39.49 -0.69 7.46
CA ALA A 142 38.31 0.09 7.89
C ALA A 142 37.43 -0.80 8.79
N ASN A 143 37.10 -0.32 9.98
CA ASN A 143 36.37 -1.09 10.99
C ASN A 143 34.89 -0.67 11.05
N PHE A 144 33.99 -1.65 11.16
CA PHE A 144 32.53 -1.41 11.19
C PHE A 144 31.88 -2.18 12.33
N LEU A 145 30.80 -1.63 12.87
CA LEU A 145 30.00 -2.24 13.94
C LEU A 145 28.78 -3.00 13.38
N GLU A 146 28.52 -4.18 13.93
CA GLU A 146 27.23 -4.86 13.88
C GLU A 146 26.58 -4.80 15.29
N ASP A 147 25.31 -4.38 15.35
CA ASP A 147 24.47 -4.48 16.54
C ASP A 147 23.00 -4.70 16.12
N TRP A 148 22.73 -5.96 15.75
CA TRP A 148 21.45 -6.41 15.21
C TRP A 148 20.88 -7.57 16.04
N PRO A 149 19.53 -7.69 16.21
CA PRO A 149 18.49 -6.75 15.81
C PRO A 149 18.26 -5.63 16.84
N THR A 150 18.99 -5.63 17.96
CA THR A 150 18.67 -4.79 19.13
C THR A 150 18.71 -3.29 18.83
N ASN A 151 19.71 -2.85 18.05
CA ASN A 151 19.99 -1.43 17.86
C ASN A 151 19.95 -0.96 16.39
N ASN A 152 19.51 -1.84 15.48
CA ASN A 152 19.40 -1.57 14.04
C ASN A 152 20.72 -1.04 13.42
N VAL A 153 21.85 -1.66 13.76
CA VAL A 153 23.15 -1.36 13.14
C VAL A 153 23.64 -2.59 12.39
N LEU A 154 23.99 -2.42 11.12
CA LEU A 154 24.52 -3.48 10.26
C LEU A 154 25.82 -3.02 9.60
N VAL A 155 26.76 -3.96 9.44
CA VAL A 155 27.95 -3.75 8.63
C VAL A 155 27.55 -3.48 7.18
N PRO A 156 28.30 -2.66 6.42
CA PRO A 156 27.97 -2.38 5.03
C PRO A 156 27.94 -3.67 4.21
N LEU A 157 27.11 -3.73 3.16
CA LEU A 157 27.12 -4.87 2.24
C LEU A 157 28.48 -5.02 1.57
N THR A 158 29.17 -3.90 1.38
CA THR A 158 30.45 -3.82 0.68
C THR A 158 31.30 -2.64 1.13
N VAL A 159 32.63 -2.82 1.12
CA VAL A 159 33.63 -1.77 1.36
C VAL A 159 34.71 -1.81 0.28
N SER A 160 34.90 -0.68 -0.41
CA SER A 160 35.84 -0.52 -1.52
C SER A 160 36.93 0.50 -1.20
N MET A 161 38.14 0.23 -1.66
CA MET A 161 39.34 0.99 -1.31
C MET A 161 40.06 1.42 -2.59
N TYR A 162 40.33 2.72 -2.70
CA TYR A 162 40.90 3.35 -3.89
C TYR A 162 42.09 4.26 -3.54
N VAL A 163 42.91 4.53 -4.54
CA VAL A 163 43.98 5.53 -4.48
C VAL A 163 43.92 6.49 -5.67
N SER A 164 44.41 7.71 -5.50
CA SER A 164 44.47 8.71 -6.58
C SER A 164 45.67 9.63 -6.44
N ASP A 165 46.11 10.17 -7.59
CA ASP A 165 47.14 11.21 -7.66
C ASP A 165 46.56 12.63 -7.65
N ASP A 166 45.30 12.79 -8.06
CA ASP A 166 44.68 14.10 -8.35
C ASP A 166 43.28 14.28 -7.75
N LYS A 167 42.78 13.30 -6.99
CA LYS A 167 41.47 13.27 -6.34
C LYS A 167 40.26 13.20 -7.29
N VAL A 168 40.51 13.09 -8.59
CA VAL A 168 39.49 12.96 -9.65
C VAL A 168 39.51 11.56 -10.24
N ASN A 169 40.72 11.06 -10.48
CA ASN A 169 41.01 9.82 -11.16
C ASN A 169 41.40 8.74 -10.14
N TRP A 170 40.48 7.83 -9.84
CA TRP A 170 40.63 6.82 -8.80
C TRP A 170 41.00 5.44 -9.36
N GLY A 171 42.07 4.85 -8.84
CA GLY A 171 42.46 3.47 -9.09
C GLY A 171 42.00 2.54 -7.97
N LEU A 172 41.34 1.44 -8.33
CA LEU A 172 40.83 0.45 -7.38
C LEU A 172 41.96 -0.43 -6.84
N LEU A 173 42.00 -0.57 -5.51
CA LEU A 173 42.87 -1.54 -4.83
C LEU A 173 42.10 -2.83 -4.50
N LYS A 174 40.94 -2.69 -3.85
CA LYS A 174 40.11 -3.82 -3.44
C LYS A 174 38.65 -3.44 -3.29
N ASP A 175 37.77 -4.36 -3.64
CA ASP A 175 36.38 -4.37 -3.23
C ASP A 175 36.16 -5.57 -2.31
N ASN A 176 35.60 -5.33 -1.13
CA ASN A 176 35.29 -6.37 -0.16
C ASN A 176 33.79 -6.48 -0.03
N ALA A 177 33.23 -7.67 -0.28
CA ALA A 177 31.86 -7.97 0.09
C ALA A 177 31.79 -8.41 1.55
N THR A 178 30.73 -8.03 2.27
CA THR A 178 30.49 -8.58 3.61
C THR A 178 30.39 -10.09 3.53
N GLN A 179 31.02 -10.76 4.49
CA GLN A 179 30.96 -12.21 4.60
C GLN A 179 29.67 -12.67 5.30
N LYS A 180 29.04 -11.77 6.08
CA LYS A 180 27.91 -12.07 6.97
C LYS A 180 26.93 -10.89 6.99
N LEU A 181 25.87 -11.00 6.20
CA LEU A 181 24.82 -9.98 6.12
C LEU A 181 23.79 -10.03 7.26
N TRP A 182 23.59 -11.21 7.89
CA TRP A 182 22.47 -11.48 8.80
C TRP A 182 22.87 -12.41 9.94
N ASN A 183 23.53 -11.87 10.96
CA ASN A 183 23.70 -12.57 12.22
C ASN A 183 23.07 -11.74 13.34
N ASP A 184 22.30 -12.40 14.20
CA ASP A 184 21.92 -11.80 15.48
C ASP A 184 23.18 -11.72 16.35
N GLY A 185 23.47 -10.52 16.86
CA GLY A 185 24.59 -10.32 17.77
C GLY A 185 25.24 -8.94 17.68
N LYS A 186 26.34 -8.82 18.42
CA LYS A 186 27.17 -7.63 18.51
C LYS A 186 28.61 -8.01 18.21
N TYR A 187 29.19 -7.47 17.16
CA TYR A 187 30.58 -7.70 16.79
C TYR A 187 31.10 -6.56 15.91
N THR A 188 32.39 -6.55 15.63
CA THR A 188 33.00 -5.66 14.64
C THR A 188 33.52 -6.46 13.45
N GLU A 189 33.43 -5.88 12.26
CA GLU A 189 34.03 -6.43 11.03
C GLU A 189 35.03 -5.43 10.47
N THR A 190 36.28 -5.86 10.31
CA THR A 190 37.33 -5.05 9.70
C THR A 190 37.56 -5.48 8.26
N TYR A 191 37.36 -4.55 7.34
CA TYR A 191 37.63 -4.73 5.93
C TYR A 191 39.07 -4.32 5.64
N VAL A 192 39.81 -5.14 4.88
CA VAL A 192 41.26 -4.97 4.70
C VAL A 192 41.65 -5.14 3.25
N TRP A 193 42.43 -4.21 2.71
CA TRP A 193 43.35 -4.46 1.60
C TRP A 193 44.76 -4.64 2.15
N ASP A 194 45.35 -5.81 1.91
CA ASP A 194 46.73 -6.14 2.26
C ASP A 194 47.47 -6.39 0.96
N GLY A 195 48.27 -5.42 0.51
CA GLY A 195 48.95 -5.49 -0.77
C GLY A 195 49.86 -6.72 -0.91
N SER A 196 50.33 -7.31 0.19
CA SER A 196 51.14 -8.53 0.17
C SER A 196 50.34 -9.80 -0.16
N LYS A 197 49.04 -9.80 0.15
CA LYS A 197 48.11 -10.92 -0.07
C LYS A 197 47.21 -10.71 -1.28
N ASP A 198 46.69 -9.51 -1.43
CA ASP A 198 45.67 -9.16 -2.42
C ASP A 198 46.28 -8.68 -3.75
N GLY A 199 47.46 -8.05 -3.70
CA GLY A 199 48.08 -7.36 -4.83
C GLY A 199 47.22 -6.21 -5.38
N ILE A 200 47.57 -5.75 -6.59
CA ILE A 200 46.83 -4.74 -7.36
C ILE A 200 46.38 -5.39 -8.67
N LYS A 201 45.18 -5.99 -8.65
CA LYS A 201 44.68 -6.89 -9.69
C LYS A 201 44.75 -6.31 -11.11
N VAL A 202 44.49 -5.01 -11.28
CA VAL A 202 44.52 -4.35 -12.60
C VAL A 202 45.92 -4.26 -13.22
N ILE A 203 46.97 -4.33 -12.40
CA ILE A 203 48.37 -4.32 -12.87
C ILE A 203 48.90 -5.74 -12.96
N GLY A 204 48.61 -6.57 -11.96
CA GLY A 204 49.03 -7.96 -11.89
C GLY A 204 49.26 -8.42 -10.44
N PRO A 205 49.32 -9.74 -10.20
CA PRO A 205 49.40 -10.31 -8.85
C PRO A 205 50.69 -9.93 -8.10
N ASP A 206 51.76 -9.57 -8.81
CA ASP A 206 53.05 -9.18 -8.21
C ASP A 206 53.12 -7.70 -7.78
N ALA A 207 52.15 -6.88 -8.17
CA ALA A 207 52.09 -5.48 -7.78
C ALA A 207 51.51 -5.35 -6.37
N LYS A 208 52.37 -5.17 -5.36
CA LYS A 208 52.01 -5.23 -3.93
C LYS A 208 51.96 -3.88 -3.21
N ILE A 209 52.45 -2.82 -3.84
CA ILE A 209 52.59 -1.49 -3.21
C ILE A 209 52.04 -0.43 -4.17
N ALA A 210 51.08 0.36 -3.71
CA ALA A 210 50.54 1.49 -4.47
C ALA A 210 51.34 2.76 -4.16
N HIS A 211 51.48 3.66 -5.14
CA HIS A 211 52.13 4.96 -4.98
C HIS A 211 51.17 6.07 -5.40
N ALA A 212 50.62 6.79 -4.42
CA ALA A 212 49.55 7.76 -4.62
C ALA A 212 49.51 8.81 -3.50
N ARG A 213 48.78 9.91 -3.71
CA ARG A 213 48.61 10.99 -2.72
C ARG A 213 47.31 10.86 -1.93
N TYR A 214 46.23 10.46 -2.58
CA TYR A 214 44.91 10.37 -1.96
C TYR A 214 44.51 8.92 -1.79
N VAL A 215 43.79 8.64 -0.71
CA VAL A 215 43.16 7.35 -0.43
C VAL A 215 41.67 7.58 -0.23
N LYS A 216 40.83 6.70 -0.78
CA LYS A 216 39.38 6.76 -0.59
C LYS A 216 38.85 5.41 -0.13
N VAL A 217 38.03 5.43 0.91
CA VAL A 217 37.23 4.29 1.34
C VAL A 217 35.77 4.59 1.06
N THR A 218 35.10 3.65 0.39
CA THR A 218 33.69 3.73 0.00
C THR A 218 32.94 2.57 0.63
N PHE A 219 31.74 2.81 1.15
CA PHE A 219 30.91 1.73 1.70
C PHE A 219 29.41 1.96 1.47
N THR A 220 28.69 0.85 1.31
CA THR A 220 27.25 0.85 1.06
C THR A 220 26.46 1.13 2.34
N MET A 221 25.35 1.85 2.19
CA MET A 221 24.40 2.06 3.27
C MET A 221 23.26 1.05 3.19
N HIS A 222 22.75 0.63 4.34
CA HIS A 222 21.50 -0.11 4.41
C HIS A 222 20.30 0.83 4.25
N THR A 223 19.15 0.26 3.91
CA THR A 223 17.87 1.01 3.80
C THR A 223 16.96 0.84 5.01
N ARG A 224 17.40 0.06 6.01
CA ARG A 224 16.63 -0.21 7.24
C ARG A 224 17.47 -0.15 8.52
N ALA A 225 18.80 -0.05 8.43
CA ALA A 225 19.72 -0.04 9.55
C ALA A 225 20.83 1.00 9.37
N MET A 226 21.29 1.62 10.45
CA MET A 226 22.43 2.54 10.38
C MET A 226 23.74 1.79 10.10
N THR A 227 24.73 2.51 9.58
CA THR A 227 26.10 1.99 9.42
C THR A 227 27.05 2.83 10.25
N PHE A 228 27.87 2.15 11.04
CA PHE A 228 28.81 2.74 11.99
C PHE A 228 30.21 2.32 11.57
N VAL A 229 31.09 3.32 11.43
CA VAL A 229 32.48 3.15 10.99
C VAL A 229 33.41 3.81 11.99
N ASP A 230 34.56 3.18 12.18
CA ASP A 230 35.61 3.61 13.06
C ASP A 230 36.96 3.15 12.49
N GLU A 231 38.04 3.78 12.92
CA GLU A 231 39.44 3.48 12.62
C GLU A 231 39.71 3.04 11.17
N ILE A 232 40.06 4.02 10.34
CA ILE A 232 40.59 3.81 9.00
C ILE A 232 42.11 4.00 9.02
N GLU A 233 42.83 2.88 8.94
CA GLU A 233 44.29 2.86 8.92
C GLU A 233 44.81 2.76 7.49
N ILE A 234 45.76 3.62 7.12
CA ILE A 234 46.47 3.56 5.82
C ILE A 234 47.92 3.20 6.10
N LEU A 235 48.30 1.95 5.90
CA LEU A 235 49.64 1.45 6.18
C LEU A 235 50.59 1.74 5.01
N GLY A 236 51.79 2.25 5.31
CA GLY A 236 52.78 2.55 4.28
C GLY A 236 54.05 3.21 4.77
N GLU A 237 54.76 3.86 3.83
CA GLU A 237 55.96 4.66 4.10
C GLU A 237 56.01 5.93 3.21
N ASP A 238 56.77 6.93 3.66
CA ASP A 238 56.99 8.17 2.91
C ASP A 238 57.79 7.94 1.63
N GLY A 239 57.45 8.70 0.58
CA GLY A 239 58.12 8.62 -0.71
C GLY A 239 57.73 7.40 -1.53
N LYS A 240 58.61 6.96 -2.43
CA LYS A 240 58.35 5.85 -3.36
C LYS A 240 59.21 4.64 -3.02
N ALA A 241 58.61 3.65 -2.38
CA ALA A 241 59.20 2.34 -2.10
C ALA A 241 59.61 1.61 -3.38
N ALA A 242 60.59 0.70 -3.26
CA ALA A 242 60.94 -0.21 -4.35
C ALA A 242 59.74 -1.10 -4.70
N GLY A 243 59.38 -1.15 -5.98
CA GLY A 243 58.21 -1.90 -6.47
C GLY A 243 56.86 -1.17 -6.34
N ALA A 244 56.84 0.07 -5.81
CA ALA A 244 55.61 0.86 -5.74
C ALA A 244 55.18 1.38 -7.12
N VAL A 245 53.89 1.22 -7.43
CA VAL A 245 53.30 1.51 -8.75
C VAL A 245 52.14 2.48 -8.67
N THR A 246 51.95 3.30 -9.70
CA THR A 246 50.74 4.11 -9.86
C THR A 246 49.60 3.21 -10.29
N VAL A 247 48.45 3.32 -9.61
CA VAL A 247 47.27 2.50 -9.93
C VAL A 247 46.47 3.17 -11.04
N PRO A 248 46.22 2.48 -12.16
CA PRO A 248 45.40 3.02 -13.25
C PRO A 248 43.99 3.36 -12.78
N THR A 249 43.46 4.46 -13.30
CA THR A 249 42.07 4.87 -13.05
C THR A 249 41.10 3.85 -13.60
N GLN A 250 40.09 3.50 -12.80
CA GLN A 250 38.94 2.75 -13.25
C GLN A 250 37.69 3.59 -13.03
N THR A 251 36.98 3.89 -14.11
CA THR A 251 35.62 4.40 -14.02
C THR A 251 34.69 3.19 -13.98
N PRO A 252 33.95 2.97 -12.88
CA PRO A 252 32.93 1.93 -12.82
C PRO A 252 31.94 2.07 -13.97
N LYS A 253 31.63 0.96 -14.63
CA LYS A 253 30.70 0.91 -15.77
C LYS A 253 29.77 -0.27 -15.59
N PHE A 254 28.58 -0.17 -16.16
CA PHE A 254 27.69 -1.30 -16.27
C PHE A 254 28.37 -2.42 -17.05
N LEU A 255 27.98 -3.65 -16.76
CA LEU A 255 28.27 -4.78 -17.64
C LEU A 255 27.70 -4.45 -19.02
N ALA A 256 28.56 -4.27 -20.02
CA ALA A 256 28.14 -4.02 -21.40
C ALA A 256 27.77 -5.34 -22.11
N ALA A 257 26.95 -5.24 -23.16
CA ALA A 257 26.71 -6.37 -24.04
C ALA A 257 28.02 -6.86 -24.66
N GLY A 258 28.26 -8.17 -24.65
CA GLY A 258 29.53 -8.74 -25.12
C GLY A 258 29.61 -10.24 -24.88
N GLU A 259 30.82 -10.78 -24.81
CA GLU A 259 31.02 -12.23 -24.64
C GLU A 259 30.31 -12.79 -23.40
N ALA A 260 30.39 -12.10 -22.26
CA ALA A 260 29.76 -12.49 -21.00
C ALA A 260 28.23 -12.61 -21.11
N THR A 261 27.59 -11.80 -21.96
CA THR A 261 26.14 -11.79 -22.17
C THR A 261 25.72 -12.57 -23.42
N ALA A 262 26.64 -13.31 -24.06
CA ALA A 262 26.46 -13.87 -25.40
C ALA A 262 26.00 -12.83 -26.45
N GLY A 263 26.42 -11.58 -26.26
CA GLY A 263 26.06 -10.41 -27.06
C GLY A 263 24.61 -9.99 -26.93
N ILE A 264 23.88 -10.43 -25.91
CA ILE A 264 22.55 -9.89 -25.57
C ILE A 264 22.74 -8.49 -24.98
N GLU A 265 21.97 -7.53 -25.47
CA GLU A 265 21.87 -6.18 -24.87
C GLU A 265 20.58 -6.02 -24.05
N HIS A 266 19.50 -6.66 -24.47
CA HIS A 266 18.16 -6.54 -23.92
C HIS A 266 17.51 -7.90 -23.70
N LEU A 267 17.60 -8.39 -22.46
CA LEU A 267 17.03 -9.67 -22.04
C LEU A 267 15.59 -9.50 -21.51
N GLY A 268 14.60 -9.85 -22.31
CA GLY A 268 13.20 -9.84 -21.88
C GLY A 268 12.80 -11.09 -21.10
N LEU A 269 12.22 -10.93 -19.90
CA LEU A 269 11.76 -12.07 -19.09
C LEU A 269 10.34 -12.49 -19.50
N LEU A 270 10.17 -13.77 -19.80
CA LEU A 270 8.91 -14.40 -20.20
C LEU A 270 8.54 -15.51 -19.20
N TYR A 271 7.70 -15.16 -18.22
CA TYR A 271 7.31 -16.10 -17.17
C TYR A 271 6.36 -17.18 -17.70
N ASN A 272 6.77 -18.45 -17.68
CA ASN A 272 6.04 -19.58 -18.26
C ASN A 272 5.70 -20.70 -17.24
N GLY A 273 5.68 -20.38 -15.94
CA GLY A 273 5.10 -21.25 -14.91
C GLY A 273 3.57 -21.41 -15.02
N GLN A 274 2.96 -22.04 -14.01
CA GLN A 274 1.50 -22.15 -13.91
C GLN A 274 0.92 -20.88 -13.28
N TYR A 275 0.10 -20.15 -14.05
CA TYR A 275 -0.56 -18.92 -13.61
C TYR A 275 -2.05 -18.94 -13.93
N ALA A 276 -2.82 -18.03 -13.32
CA ALA A 276 -4.24 -17.89 -13.61
C ALA A 276 -4.48 -17.51 -15.08
N ASN A 277 -5.61 -17.99 -15.65
CA ASN A 277 -6.00 -17.74 -17.04
C ASN A 277 -4.94 -18.14 -18.07
N ASP A 278 -4.14 -19.16 -17.76
CA ASP A 278 -3.09 -19.69 -18.64
C ASP A 278 -2.05 -18.64 -19.07
N LEU A 279 -1.83 -17.61 -18.24
CA LEU A 279 -0.90 -16.51 -18.54
C LEU A 279 0.55 -16.97 -18.76
N GLY A 280 0.90 -18.16 -18.27
CA GLY A 280 2.20 -18.79 -18.49
C GLY A 280 2.33 -19.55 -19.81
N ILE A 281 1.28 -19.60 -20.64
CA ILE A 281 1.36 -20.16 -22.00
C ILE A 281 1.67 -19.03 -22.98
N TRP A 282 2.87 -19.01 -23.54
CA TRP A 282 3.28 -17.97 -24.49
C TRP A 282 2.91 -18.36 -25.92
N THR A 283 1.91 -17.69 -26.47
CA THR A 283 1.54 -17.83 -27.89
C THR A 283 2.44 -16.94 -28.76
N LYS A 284 2.54 -17.28 -30.05
CA LYS A 284 3.29 -16.49 -31.04
C LYS A 284 2.89 -15.01 -31.02
N GLU A 285 1.58 -14.73 -30.96
CA GLU A 285 1.02 -13.37 -30.97
C GLU A 285 1.41 -12.57 -29.72
N ARG A 286 1.53 -13.24 -28.56
CA ARG A 286 2.01 -12.61 -27.32
C ARG A 286 3.51 -12.36 -27.34
N ILE A 287 4.27 -13.21 -28.03
CA ILE A 287 5.73 -13.12 -28.10
C ILE A 287 6.18 -12.01 -29.07
N ILE A 288 5.53 -11.86 -30.23
CA ILE A 288 5.97 -10.91 -31.28
C ILE A 288 6.25 -9.50 -30.73
N PRO A 289 5.40 -8.86 -29.90
CA PRO A 289 5.67 -7.52 -29.38
C PRO A 289 6.82 -7.43 -28.38
N ASN A 290 7.31 -8.56 -27.86
CA ASN A 290 8.46 -8.62 -26.95
C ASN A 290 9.79 -8.66 -27.72
N ILE A 291 9.84 -9.36 -28.84
CA ILE A 291 11.06 -9.50 -29.66
C ILE A 291 11.09 -8.51 -30.84
N SER A 292 10.04 -7.73 -31.03
CA SER A 292 9.95 -6.73 -32.09
C SER A 292 9.14 -5.52 -31.66
N TYR A 293 9.43 -4.37 -32.26
CA TYR A 293 8.59 -3.19 -32.20
C TYR A 293 7.50 -3.28 -33.26
N ILE A 294 6.24 -3.29 -32.81
CA ILE A 294 5.06 -3.17 -33.68
C ILE A 294 4.55 -1.74 -33.71
N ASP A 295 4.29 -1.15 -34.89
CA ASP A 295 3.72 0.19 -34.99
C ASP A 295 2.22 0.22 -34.61
N LYS A 296 1.62 1.42 -34.65
CA LYS A 296 0.19 1.64 -34.35
C LYS A 296 -0.77 0.95 -35.33
N ASP A 297 -0.29 0.58 -36.51
CA ASP A 297 -1.06 -0.14 -37.54
C ASP A 297 -0.87 -1.67 -37.41
N GLY A 298 -0.14 -2.12 -36.38
CA GLY A 298 0.13 -3.53 -36.11
C GLY A 298 1.24 -4.14 -36.98
N LYS A 299 2.08 -3.32 -37.61
CA LYS A 299 3.18 -3.79 -38.47
C LYS A 299 4.49 -3.86 -37.68
N ILE A 300 5.22 -4.95 -37.83
CA ILE A 300 6.57 -5.12 -37.31
C ILE A 300 7.51 -4.14 -38.02
N LYS A 301 8.33 -3.40 -37.26
CA LYS A 301 9.21 -2.34 -37.77
C LYS A 301 10.68 -2.47 -37.38
N ASP A 302 10.96 -3.07 -36.23
CA ASP A 302 12.32 -3.22 -35.72
C ASP A 302 12.35 -4.36 -34.68
N ARG A 303 13.55 -4.75 -34.24
CA ARG A 303 13.78 -5.61 -33.06
C ARG A 303 13.55 -4.82 -31.77
N LEU A 304 13.09 -5.50 -30.72
CA LEU A 304 12.94 -4.93 -29.38
C LEU A 304 13.91 -5.60 -28.40
N PHE A 305 13.53 -6.72 -27.78
CA PHE A 305 14.47 -7.55 -27.02
C PHE A 305 15.22 -8.47 -27.99
N ASP A 306 16.54 -8.57 -27.82
CA ASP A 306 17.44 -9.41 -28.64
C ASP A 306 17.85 -10.71 -27.91
N GLY A 307 17.34 -10.89 -26.69
CA GLY A 307 17.32 -12.17 -25.99
C GLY A 307 16.07 -12.31 -25.12
N VAL A 308 15.66 -13.55 -24.89
CA VAL A 308 14.54 -13.90 -24.00
C VAL A 308 14.97 -14.88 -22.92
N LEU A 309 14.53 -14.62 -21.68
CA LEU A 309 14.68 -15.53 -20.54
C LEU A 309 13.34 -16.18 -20.24
N TYR A 310 13.27 -17.51 -20.35
CA TYR A 310 12.12 -18.29 -19.90
C TYR A 310 12.35 -18.86 -18.49
N LEU A 311 11.44 -18.52 -17.58
CA LEU A 311 11.45 -18.95 -16.18
C LEU A 311 10.02 -19.12 -15.65
N GLY A 312 9.84 -19.89 -14.58
CA GLY A 312 8.53 -20.10 -13.97
C GLY A 312 8.62 -20.16 -12.46
N ILE A 313 7.72 -19.47 -11.76
CA ILE A 313 7.70 -19.44 -10.29
C ILE A 313 7.07 -20.73 -9.74
N ASN A 314 5.89 -21.10 -10.25
CA ASN A 314 5.12 -22.22 -9.70
C ASN A 314 4.85 -23.31 -10.73
N SER A 315 4.88 -24.57 -10.28
CA SER A 315 4.31 -25.71 -10.99
C SER A 315 2.78 -25.78 -10.82
N PRO A 316 2.07 -26.68 -11.50
CA PRO A 316 0.67 -26.99 -11.21
C PRO A 316 0.51 -27.70 -9.87
N ASN A 317 -0.75 -27.89 -9.47
CA ASN A 317 -1.20 -28.56 -8.24
C ASN A 317 -0.20 -29.63 -7.70
N PRO A 318 0.38 -29.44 -6.50
CA PRO A 318 -0.04 -28.51 -5.44
C PRO A 318 0.43 -27.05 -5.59
N GLY A 319 1.17 -26.69 -6.65
CA GLY A 319 1.66 -25.33 -6.83
C GLY A 319 3.00 -25.08 -6.15
N ARG A 320 3.97 -25.99 -6.36
CA ARG A 320 5.30 -25.88 -5.72
C ARG A 320 6.14 -24.84 -6.44
N ASP A 321 6.87 -24.10 -5.63
CA ASP A 321 7.73 -23.01 -6.06
C ASP A 321 9.12 -23.52 -6.50
N PHE A 322 9.61 -23.05 -7.64
CA PHE A 322 10.89 -23.45 -8.23
C PHE A 322 12.12 -22.82 -7.53
N GLY A 323 11.93 -21.94 -6.55
CA GLY A 323 12.93 -21.41 -5.62
C GLY A 323 13.07 -22.27 -4.37
N GLY A 324 13.28 -23.57 -4.57
CA GLY A 324 13.68 -24.46 -3.48
C GLY A 324 12.58 -25.34 -2.88
N ARG A 325 11.36 -25.37 -3.46
CA ARG A 325 10.28 -26.25 -3.01
C ARG A 325 9.82 -27.27 -4.05
N ALA A 326 10.28 -27.17 -5.28
CA ALA A 326 9.88 -28.03 -6.40
C ALA A 326 10.59 -29.39 -6.38
N TYR A 327 9.84 -30.46 -6.64
CA TYR A 327 10.33 -31.83 -6.75
C TYR A 327 10.56 -32.22 -8.22
N LEU A 328 11.12 -33.40 -8.43
CA LEU A 328 11.48 -33.90 -9.75
C LEU A 328 10.30 -33.92 -10.73
N GLU A 329 9.09 -34.21 -10.28
CA GLU A 329 7.89 -34.18 -11.12
C GLU A 329 7.54 -32.75 -11.60
N ASP A 330 7.79 -31.73 -10.79
CA ASP A 330 7.57 -30.33 -11.15
C ASP A 330 8.61 -29.89 -12.19
N TRP A 331 9.87 -30.32 -12.00
CA TRP A 331 10.96 -30.08 -12.93
C TRP A 331 10.65 -30.73 -14.29
N LYS A 332 10.18 -31.99 -14.28
CA LYS A 332 9.73 -32.69 -15.50
C LYS A 332 8.59 -31.95 -16.18
N TRP A 333 7.57 -31.55 -15.42
CA TRP A 333 6.44 -30.80 -15.96
C TRP A 333 6.89 -29.50 -16.67
N TYR A 334 7.78 -28.73 -16.06
CA TYR A 334 8.26 -27.47 -16.66
C TYR A 334 8.95 -27.73 -18.01
N LEU A 335 9.84 -28.72 -18.05
CA LEU A 335 10.55 -29.09 -19.27
C LEU A 335 9.59 -29.62 -20.34
N ASP A 336 8.64 -30.48 -19.95
CA ASP A 336 7.67 -31.07 -20.86
C ASP A 336 6.74 -30.01 -21.45
N LYS A 337 6.31 -29.03 -20.65
CA LYS A 337 5.54 -27.87 -21.12
C LYS A 337 6.36 -27.00 -22.07
N THR A 338 7.57 -26.62 -21.67
CA THR A 338 8.41 -25.66 -22.41
C THR A 338 8.77 -26.19 -23.80
N PHE A 339 9.09 -27.48 -23.90
CA PHE A 339 9.48 -28.15 -25.14
C PHE A 339 8.35 -28.96 -25.80
N ALA A 340 7.10 -28.84 -25.33
CA ALA A 340 5.96 -29.53 -25.94
C ALA A 340 5.84 -29.21 -27.44
N ALA A 341 5.19 -30.09 -28.20
CA ALA A 341 4.77 -29.75 -29.56
C ALA A 341 3.76 -28.59 -29.49
N GLY A 342 4.06 -27.47 -30.14
CA GLY A 342 3.29 -26.23 -30.01
C GLY A 342 3.42 -25.54 -28.63
N GLY A 343 4.40 -25.95 -27.82
CA GLY A 343 4.73 -25.31 -26.55
C GLY A 343 5.46 -23.97 -26.70
N ASP A 344 5.99 -23.45 -25.60
CA ASP A 344 6.56 -22.09 -25.55
C ASP A 344 7.74 -21.91 -26.53
N MET A 345 8.64 -22.89 -26.63
CA MET A 345 9.80 -22.83 -27.54
C MET A 345 9.39 -22.94 -29.02
N ASP A 346 8.38 -23.77 -29.33
CA ASP A 346 7.85 -23.86 -30.69
C ASP A 346 7.17 -22.54 -31.10
N ALA A 347 6.45 -21.90 -30.16
CA ALA A 347 5.82 -20.59 -30.37
C ALA A 347 6.85 -19.46 -30.54
N LEU A 348 7.91 -19.43 -29.72
CA LEU A 348 9.02 -18.48 -29.87
C LEU A 348 9.73 -18.66 -31.21
N ASN A 349 10.03 -19.91 -31.61
CA ASN A 349 10.66 -20.20 -32.90
C ASN A 349 9.80 -19.72 -34.08
N ALA A 350 8.47 -19.85 -33.98
CA ALA A 350 7.55 -19.33 -34.99
C ALA A 350 7.49 -17.78 -34.99
N ALA A 351 7.50 -17.15 -33.81
CA ALA A 351 7.51 -15.69 -33.67
C ALA A 351 8.81 -15.09 -34.23
N ALA A 352 9.96 -15.65 -33.87
CA ALA A 352 11.26 -15.24 -34.36
C ALA A 352 11.34 -15.33 -35.89
N LYS A 353 10.79 -16.39 -36.49
CA LYS A 353 10.67 -16.50 -37.94
C LYS A 353 9.84 -15.37 -38.54
N GLU A 354 8.65 -15.12 -37.98
CA GLU A 354 7.74 -14.09 -38.50
C GLU A 354 8.35 -12.68 -38.42
N VAL A 355 9.06 -12.39 -37.33
CA VAL A 355 9.80 -11.13 -37.17
C VAL A 355 10.93 -11.02 -38.18
N SER A 356 11.76 -12.05 -38.34
CA SER A 356 12.84 -12.05 -39.33
C SER A 356 12.30 -11.88 -40.77
N ASP A 357 11.22 -12.58 -41.12
CA ASP A 357 10.58 -12.46 -42.42
C ASP A 357 10.03 -11.04 -42.65
N ALA A 358 9.38 -10.44 -41.63
CA ALA A 358 8.82 -9.09 -41.72
C ALA A 358 9.90 -8.00 -41.84
N LEU A 359 11.07 -8.21 -41.23
CA LEU A 359 12.21 -7.30 -41.29
C LEU A 359 13.16 -7.58 -42.47
N ASN A 360 12.91 -8.63 -43.25
CA ASN A 360 13.79 -9.13 -44.32
C ASN A 360 15.21 -9.49 -43.82
N GLU A 361 15.30 -10.06 -42.61
CA GLU A 361 16.55 -10.51 -42.01
C GLU A 361 16.77 -11.99 -42.28
N SER A 362 18.00 -12.35 -42.71
CA SER A 362 18.40 -13.74 -42.94
C SER A 362 19.47 -14.16 -41.94
N GLY A 363 19.31 -15.34 -41.34
CA GLY A 363 20.30 -15.91 -40.41
C GLY A 363 20.31 -15.32 -39.00
N VAL A 364 19.45 -14.35 -38.71
CA VAL A 364 19.27 -13.80 -37.35
C VAL A 364 18.45 -14.78 -36.52
N LYS A 365 18.99 -15.17 -35.37
CA LYS A 365 18.35 -16.06 -34.40
C LYS A 365 18.03 -15.31 -33.12
N GLU A 366 16.87 -15.60 -32.54
CA GLU A 366 16.51 -15.09 -31.23
C GLU A 366 17.28 -15.85 -30.16
N LYS A 367 17.95 -15.12 -29.26
CA LYS A 367 18.77 -15.73 -28.21
C LYS A 367 17.89 -16.15 -27.03
N VAL A 368 18.14 -17.34 -26.51
CA VAL A 368 17.34 -17.94 -25.44
C VAL A 368 18.23 -18.19 -24.23
N VAL A 369 17.72 -17.80 -23.06
CA VAL A 369 18.24 -18.18 -21.75
C VAL A 369 17.15 -18.98 -21.03
N LEU A 370 17.51 -20.10 -20.41
CA LEU A 370 16.56 -20.96 -19.70
C LEU A 370 16.90 -21.08 -18.22
N MET A 371 15.87 -21.09 -17.38
CA MET A 371 16.00 -21.27 -15.92
C MET A 371 16.68 -22.59 -15.52
N ILE A 372 17.48 -22.53 -14.45
CA ILE A 372 17.89 -23.62 -13.58
C ILE A 372 17.10 -23.45 -12.27
N PRO A 373 16.17 -24.35 -11.91
CA PRO A 373 15.45 -24.28 -10.64
C PRO A 373 16.40 -24.48 -9.46
N ASP A 374 16.07 -23.91 -8.30
CA ASP A 374 16.85 -24.10 -7.08
C ASP A 374 16.61 -25.51 -6.48
N PRO A 375 17.66 -26.33 -6.28
CA PRO A 375 17.58 -27.57 -5.53
C PRO A 375 17.56 -27.29 -4.03
N GLY A 376 16.43 -26.84 -3.49
CA GLY A 376 16.33 -26.31 -2.12
C GLY A 376 16.79 -27.23 -1.00
N GLU A 377 17.51 -26.67 -0.03
CA GLU A 377 18.19 -27.38 1.08
C GLU A 377 17.23 -28.06 2.07
N SER A 378 15.97 -27.66 2.09
CA SER A 378 14.95 -28.30 2.93
C SER A 378 14.36 -29.58 2.31
N ILE A 379 14.64 -29.89 1.05
CA ILE A 379 14.02 -31.01 0.34
C ILE A 379 14.63 -32.33 0.82
N THR A 380 13.80 -33.16 1.46
CA THR A 380 14.22 -34.49 1.94
C THR A 380 13.87 -35.63 0.99
N ASN A 381 13.02 -35.37 -0.01
CA ASN A 381 12.51 -36.36 -0.96
C ASN A 381 12.25 -35.73 -2.34
N PHE A 382 13.31 -35.40 -3.06
CA PHE A 382 13.22 -34.73 -4.37
C PHE A 382 12.61 -35.62 -5.46
N GLY A 383 12.89 -36.91 -5.42
CA GLY A 383 12.52 -37.89 -6.45
C GLY A 383 13.73 -38.67 -6.96
N ALA A 384 13.46 -39.85 -7.53
CA ALA A 384 14.48 -40.70 -8.13
C ALA A 384 14.72 -40.31 -9.59
N ILE A 385 15.94 -39.85 -9.89
CA ILE A 385 16.36 -39.47 -11.26
C ILE A 385 16.46 -40.71 -12.16
N GLU A 386 17.03 -41.79 -11.62
CA GLU A 386 17.18 -43.06 -12.31
C GLU A 386 15.98 -43.96 -12.05
N GLN A 387 15.55 -44.69 -13.07
CA GLN A 387 14.42 -45.61 -12.94
C GLN A 387 14.76 -46.73 -11.93
N GLY A 388 14.03 -46.78 -10.81
CA GLY A 388 14.26 -47.74 -9.73
C GLY A 388 15.33 -47.32 -8.71
N GLY A 389 15.91 -46.12 -8.83
CA GLY A 389 16.85 -45.57 -7.85
C GLY A 389 16.18 -44.99 -6.60
N GLU A 390 16.99 -44.64 -5.60
CA GLU A 390 16.52 -43.92 -4.42
C GLU A 390 16.25 -42.44 -4.72
N SER A 391 15.35 -41.86 -3.93
CA SER A 391 15.07 -40.43 -4.00
C SER A 391 16.25 -39.61 -3.46
N LEU A 392 16.56 -38.50 -4.12
CA LEU A 392 17.61 -37.59 -3.63
C LEU A 392 17.12 -36.80 -2.41
N ASN A 393 17.99 -36.66 -1.41
CA ASN A 393 17.78 -35.84 -0.22
C ASN A 393 18.81 -34.71 -0.21
N PHE A 394 18.35 -33.47 -0.27
CA PHE A 394 19.18 -32.26 -0.33
C PHE A 394 19.44 -31.66 1.05
N ASN A 395 18.83 -32.22 2.09
CA ASN A 395 18.97 -31.74 3.45
C ASN A 395 20.21 -32.32 4.14
N ASP A 396 20.87 -31.51 4.95
CA ASP A 396 22.09 -31.89 5.67
C ASP A 396 21.92 -33.07 6.64
N SER A 397 20.68 -33.51 6.91
CA SER A 397 20.38 -34.76 7.63
C SER A 397 21.04 -36.01 7.02
N VAL A 398 21.41 -36.01 5.73
CA VAL A 398 22.18 -37.10 5.11
C VAL A 398 23.70 -36.88 5.09
N GLY A 399 24.17 -35.83 5.77
CA GLY A 399 25.54 -35.35 5.75
C GLY A 399 25.76 -34.33 4.62
N ARG A 400 26.45 -33.23 4.94
CA ARG A 400 26.61 -32.06 4.04
C ARG A 400 27.23 -32.39 2.69
N GLU A 401 28.29 -33.20 2.66
CA GLU A 401 28.93 -33.61 1.39
C GLU A 401 27.98 -34.40 0.50
N LYS A 402 27.18 -35.30 1.09
CA LYS A 402 26.18 -36.09 0.37
C LYS A 402 24.99 -35.24 -0.08
N ALA A 403 24.54 -34.30 0.75
CA ALA A 403 23.49 -33.35 0.41
C ALA A 403 23.91 -32.46 -0.77
N LEU A 404 25.12 -31.91 -0.74
CA LEU A 404 25.71 -31.14 -1.85
C LEU A 404 25.78 -32.00 -3.13
N ALA A 405 26.37 -33.20 -3.06
CA ALA A 405 26.48 -34.10 -4.21
C ALA A 405 25.10 -34.47 -4.81
N ASN A 406 24.07 -34.63 -3.97
CA ASN A 406 22.70 -34.85 -4.45
C ASN A 406 22.13 -33.65 -5.19
N ARG A 407 22.36 -32.42 -4.68
CA ARG A 407 21.91 -31.18 -5.34
C ARG A 407 22.62 -30.98 -6.69
N GLU A 408 23.93 -31.21 -6.73
CA GLU A 408 24.72 -31.20 -7.96
C GLU A 408 24.19 -32.21 -8.98
N LYS A 409 23.90 -33.44 -8.55
CA LYS A 409 23.33 -34.49 -9.41
C LYS A 409 21.98 -34.07 -10.00
N ALA A 410 21.12 -33.38 -9.24
CA ALA A 410 19.84 -32.88 -9.72
C ALA A 410 20.00 -31.79 -10.80
N VAL A 411 20.89 -30.81 -10.57
CA VAL A 411 21.17 -29.76 -11.55
C VAL A 411 21.82 -30.32 -12.82
N GLN A 412 22.77 -31.26 -12.68
CA GLN A 412 23.36 -31.95 -13.83
C GLN A 412 22.31 -32.68 -14.67
N TRP A 413 21.37 -33.37 -14.03
CA TRP A 413 20.25 -34.00 -14.73
C TRP A 413 19.41 -32.96 -15.49
N TRP A 414 19.07 -31.84 -14.86
CA TRP A 414 18.32 -30.75 -15.50
C TRP A 414 19.02 -30.23 -16.75
N LEU A 415 20.32 -29.94 -16.67
CA LEU A 415 21.10 -29.42 -17.79
C LEU A 415 21.15 -30.43 -18.96
N GLN A 416 21.33 -31.73 -18.65
CA GLN A 416 21.29 -32.80 -19.67
C GLN A 416 19.91 -32.90 -20.33
N GLN A 417 18.84 -32.74 -19.55
CA GLN A 417 17.47 -32.76 -20.03
C GLN A 417 17.15 -31.58 -20.95
N VAL A 418 17.65 -30.38 -20.65
CA VAL A 418 17.53 -29.21 -21.52
C VAL A 418 18.30 -29.44 -22.81
N LYS A 419 19.57 -29.89 -22.74
CA LYS A 419 20.39 -30.20 -23.92
C LYS A 419 19.71 -31.19 -24.86
N SER A 420 19.29 -32.34 -24.32
CA SER A 420 18.67 -33.41 -25.12
C SER A 420 17.40 -32.94 -25.82
N ARG A 421 16.50 -32.25 -25.09
CA ARG A 421 15.26 -31.72 -25.68
C ARG A 421 15.52 -30.64 -26.73
N TRP A 422 16.48 -29.74 -26.49
CA TRP A 422 16.85 -28.69 -27.43
C TRP A 422 17.42 -29.25 -28.74
N GLU A 423 18.40 -30.15 -28.64
CA GLU A 423 19.04 -30.77 -29.80
C GLU A 423 18.06 -31.64 -30.61
N ALA A 424 17.14 -32.34 -29.94
CA ALA A 424 16.10 -33.12 -30.60
C ALA A 424 15.11 -32.25 -31.40
N LYS A 425 14.87 -31.01 -30.96
CA LYS A 425 13.94 -30.07 -31.62
C LYS A 425 14.56 -29.34 -32.81
N GLY A 426 15.86 -29.04 -32.76
CA GLY A 426 16.58 -28.42 -33.89
C GLY A 426 16.00 -27.07 -34.32
N TYR A 427 15.72 -26.18 -33.37
CA TYR A 427 15.09 -24.88 -33.64
C TYR A 427 15.91 -24.02 -34.63
N ALA A 428 15.34 -23.75 -35.80
CA ALA A 428 16.04 -23.06 -36.89
C ALA A 428 16.24 -21.56 -36.64
N ASN A 429 15.34 -20.93 -35.86
CA ASN A 429 15.32 -19.47 -35.65
C ASN A 429 15.74 -19.06 -34.23
N LEU A 430 16.17 -20.03 -33.41
CA LEU A 430 16.58 -19.80 -32.02
C LEU A 430 18.03 -20.24 -31.78
N GLU A 431 18.68 -19.60 -30.82
CA GLU A 431 20.00 -19.99 -30.30
C GLU A 431 19.95 -20.02 -28.77
N LEU A 432 20.17 -21.19 -28.17
CA LEU A 432 20.30 -21.31 -26.71
C LEU A 432 21.70 -20.86 -26.32
N VAL A 433 21.79 -19.74 -25.61
CA VAL A 433 23.06 -19.08 -25.29
C VAL A 433 23.42 -19.12 -23.81
N GLY A 434 22.47 -19.46 -22.94
CA GLY A 434 22.77 -19.50 -21.53
C GLY A 434 21.71 -20.13 -20.65
N MET A 435 22.05 -20.23 -19.38
CA MET A 435 21.18 -20.68 -18.32
C MET A 435 21.11 -19.63 -17.22
N TYR A 436 19.94 -19.50 -16.59
CA TYR A 436 19.66 -18.54 -15.53
C TYR A 436 19.50 -19.25 -14.19
N TRP A 437 20.25 -18.86 -13.17
CA TRP A 437 20.05 -19.39 -11.81
C TRP A 437 18.82 -18.76 -11.17
N PHE A 438 17.84 -19.58 -10.78
CA PHE A 438 16.54 -19.07 -10.33
C PHE A 438 16.55 -18.40 -8.95
N GLU A 439 17.29 -18.96 -7.99
CA GLU A 439 17.39 -18.38 -6.64
C GLU A 439 18.02 -16.98 -6.74
N GLU A 440 17.32 -15.96 -6.26
CA GLU A 440 17.77 -14.56 -6.36
C GLU A 440 18.81 -14.19 -5.29
N GLN A 441 19.34 -15.17 -4.56
CA GLN A 441 20.39 -15.03 -3.56
C GLN A 441 21.32 -16.25 -3.59
N ILE A 442 22.55 -16.09 -3.11
CA ILE A 442 23.39 -17.26 -2.81
C ILE A 442 22.97 -17.77 -1.43
N SER A 443 22.79 -19.08 -1.26
CA SER A 443 22.36 -19.65 0.04
C SER A 443 23.24 -19.20 1.21
N THR A 444 22.61 -18.98 2.36
CA THR A 444 23.27 -18.66 3.63
C THR A 444 24.02 -19.85 4.23
N SER A 445 23.76 -21.07 3.72
CA SER A 445 24.50 -22.26 4.15
C SER A 445 25.98 -22.18 3.73
N GLN A 446 26.80 -22.96 4.42
CA GLN A 446 28.23 -23.03 4.08
C GLN A 446 28.48 -23.64 2.69
N SER A 447 27.58 -24.49 2.17
CA SER A 447 27.70 -25.14 0.85
C SER A 447 27.06 -24.33 -0.28
N GLY A 448 26.35 -23.24 0.02
CA GLY A 448 25.72 -22.38 -0.99
C GLY A 448 26.69 -21.95 -2.10
N PRO A 449 27.81 -21.28 -1.79
CA PRO A 449 28.81 -20.91 -2.78
C PRO A 449 29.43 -22.10 -3.53
N ASP A 450 29.60 -23.24 -2.85
CA ASP A 450 30.20 -24.45 -3.45
C ASP A 450 29.30 -25.04 -4.54
N LEU A 451 27.98 -25.10 -4.29
CA LEU A 451 27.01 -25.52 -5.29
C LEU A 451 27.07 -24.63 -6.53
N ILE A 452 27.08 -23.30 -6.36
CA ILE A 452 27.08 -22.39 -7.51
C ILE A 452 28.38 -22.53 -8.33
N ARG A 453 29.54 -22.68 -7.68
CA ARG A 453 30.80 -22.96 -8.40
C ARG A 453 30.75 -24.27 -9.18
N SER A 454 30.18 -25.31 -8.59
CA SER A 454 30.02 -26.62 -9.24
C SER A 454 29.08 -26.55 -10.45
N VAL A 455 27.96 -25.83 -10.33
CA VAL A 455 27.02 -25.56 -11.42
C VAL A 455 27.67 -24.72 -12.52
N SER A 456 28.41 -23.66 -12.15
CA SER A 456 29.16 -22.82 -13.09
C SER A 456 30.16 -23.65 -13.89
N SER A 457 31.02 -24.43 -13.22
CA SER A 457 31.99 -25.31 -13.89
C SER A 457 31.30 -26.30 -14.84
N THR A 458 30.22 -26.94 -14.38
CA THR A 458 29.45 -27.87 -15.21
C THR A 458 28.90 -27.18 -16.45
N LEU A 459 28.37 -25.96 -16.30
CA LEU A 459 27.78 -25.21 -17.41
C LEU A 459 28.84 -24.75 -18.43
N HIS A 460 30.00 -24.29 -17.96
CA HIS A 460 31.10 -23.85 -18.82
C HIS A 460 31.78 -25.00 -19.56
N ASP A 461 31.78 -26.22 -19.01
CA ASP A 461 32.24 -27.43 -19.69
C ASP A 461 31.21 -27.99 -20.70
N MET A 462 29.96 -27.52 -20.63
CA MET A 462 28.88 -27.98 -21.49
C MET A 462 28.78 -27.17 -22.79
N GLN A 463 28.64 -27.88 -23.90
CA GLN A 463 28.23 -27.32 -25.18
C GLN A 463 26.87 -27.84 -25.61
N ILE A 464 26.02 -26.94 -26.09
CA ILE A 464 24.74 -27.28 -26.74
C ILE A 464 24.80 -26.77 -28.18
N SER A 465 24.58 -27.66 -29.15
CA SER A 465 24.70 -27.31 -30.58
C SER A 465 26.06 -26.69 -30.96
N GLY A 466 27.14 -27.10 -30.29
CA GLY A 466 28.51 -26.63 -30.55
C GLY A 466 28.81 -25.21 -30.04
N LYS A 467 28.01 -24.70 -29.09
CA LYS A 467 28.17 -23.38 -28.48
C LYS A 467 28.36 -23.52 -26.98
N ASP A 468 29.26 -22.71 -26.42
CA ASP A 468 29.43 -22.55 -24.98
C ASP A 468 28.27 -21.75 -24.41
N LEU A 469 27.80 -22.13 -23.23
CA LEU A 469 26.72 -21.45 -22.54
C LEU A 469 27.25 -20.42 -21.54
N LYS A 470 26.49 -19.34 -21.36
CA LYS A 470 26.74 -18.32 -20.34
C LYS A 470 25.83 -18.50 -19.13
N PHE A 471 26.33 -18.14 -17.95
CA PHE A 471 25.62 -18.25 -16.69
C PHE A 471 25.06 -16.88 -16.27
N PHE A 472 23.74 -16.76 -16.28
CA PHE A 472 23.01 -15.53 -15.97
C PHE A 472 22.44 -15.54 -14.56
N TRP A 473 22.36 -14.37 -13.93
CA TRP A 473 21.74 -14.19 -12.62
C TRP A 473 21.12 -12.80 -12.43
N ILE A 474 20.04 -12.73 -11.66
CA ILE A 474 19.24 -11.52 -11.44
C ILE A 474 18.92 -11.43 -9.94
N PRO A 475 19.88 -11.02 -9.09
CA PRO A 475 19.67 -10.94 -7.66
C PRO A 475 18.77 -9.76 -7.26
N HIS A 476 17.95 -9.94 -6.23
CA HIS A 476 17.23 -8.84 -5.60
C HIS A 476 18.20 -7.86 -4.92
N PHE A 477 17.77 -6.63 -4.62
CA PHE A 477 18.70 -5.57 -4.19
C PHE A 477 19.50 -5.92 -2.92
N PHE A 478 18.91 -6.69 -2.02
CA PHE A 478 19.51 -7.12 -0.75
C PHE A 478 19.99 -8.57 -0.78
N ALA A 479 20.16 -9.15 -1.97
CA ALA A 479 20.52 -10.54 -2.13
C ALA A 479 21.80 -10.88 -1.38
N TYR A 480 21.69 -11.91 -0.53
CA TYR A 480 22.82 -12.37 0.26
C TYR A 480 23.98 -12.79 -0.64
N LYS A 481 25.19 -12.28 -0.34
CA LYS A 481 26.44 -12.54 -1.08
C LYS A 481 26.38 -12.21 -2.58
N ALA A 482 25.48 -11.32 -3.04
CA ALA A 482 25.37 -10.99 -4.46
C ALA A 482 26.66 -10.49 -5.11
N PHE A 483 27.50 -9.82 -4.33
CA PHE A 483 28.77 -9.30 -4.82
C PHE A 483 29.87 -10.37 -4.98
N MET A 484 29.63 -11.61 -4.55
CA MET A 484 30.49 -12.78 -4.82
C MET A 484 30.27 -13.38 -6.21
N TRP A 485 29.41 -12.79 -7.04
CA TRP A 485 28.96 -13.42 -8.29
C TRP A 485 30.08 -13.89 -9.23
N LYS A 486 31.19 -13.13 -9.31
CA LYS A 486 32.38 -13.52 -10.09
C LYS A 486 33.11 -14.70 -9.46
N ASP A 487 33.22 -14.73 -8.13
CA ASP A 487 33.92 -15.79 -7.38
C ASP A 487 33.19 -17.13 -7.43
N VAL A 488 31.88 -17.10 -7.72
CA VAL A 488 31.06 -18.30 -7.92
C VAL A 488 30.79 -18.61 -9.39
N GLY A 489 31.32 -17.79 -10.32
CA GLY A 489 31.40 -18.08 -11.75
C GLY A 489 30.16 -17.73 -12.58
N PHE A 490 29.36 -16.75 -12.15
CA PHE A 490 28.37 -16.13 -13.04
C PHE A 490 29.07 -15.29 -14.13
N ASP A 491 28.50 -15.25 -15.33
CA ASP A 491 29.01 -14.45 -16.45
C ASP A 491 28.31 -13.09 -16.55
N ALA A 492 26.97 -13.08 -16.40
CA ALA A 492 26.15 -11.89 -16.60
C ALA A 492 25.15 -11.70 -15.47
N VAL A 493 25.19 -10.53 -14.83
CA VAL A 493 24.36 -10.22 -13.66
C VAL A 493 23.65 -8.88 -13.84
N THR A 494 22.35 -8.86 -13.57
CA THR A 494 21.53 -7.62 -13.48
C THR A 494 20.85 -7.56 -12.12
N ILE A 495 21.24 -6.60 -11.27
CA ILE A 495 20.63 -6.44 -9.95
C ILE A 495 19.25 -5.77 -10.08
N GLN A 496 18.28 -6.27 -9.33
CA GLN A 496 16.93 -5.72 -9.26
C GLN A 496 16.89 -4.56 -8.26
N PRO A 497 16.45 -3.35 -8.63
CA PRO A 497 16.27 -2.27 -7.67
C PRO A 497 15.11 -2.51 -6.67
N ASN A 498 14.12 -3.33 -7.04
CA ASN A 498 12.86 -3.58 -6.33
C ASN A 498 11.98 -2.35 -6.07
N TYR A 499 12.35 -1.19 -6.63
CA TYR A 499 11.63 0.09 -6.52
C TYR A 499 10.19 0.01 -7.05
N PHE A 500 9.94 -0.81 -8.07
CA PHE A 500 8.58 -0.97 -8.61
C PHE A 500 7.61 -1.53 -7.56
N PHE A 501 8.08 -2.40 -6.67
CA PHE A 501 7.24 -3.15 -5.72
C PHE A 501 7.27 -2.59 -4.30
N GLU A 502 8.41 -2.03 -3.87
CA GLU A 502 8.61 -1.59 -2.49
C GLU A 502 8.23 -0.12 -2.28
N PRO A 503 7.71 0.28 -1.11
CA PRO A 503 7.50 1.68 -0.76
C PRO A 503 8.83 2.34 -0.34
N THR A 504 9.75 2.48 -1.29
CA THR A 504 11.07 3.12 -1.11
C THR A 504 11.18 4.37 -2.01
N ASP A 505 12.12 5.24 -1.69
CA ASP A 505 12.33 6.49 -2.43
C ASP A 505 13.06 6.26 -3.77
N ILE A 506 12.99 7.25 -4.67
CA ILE A 506 13.51 7.15 -6.04
C ILE A 506 15.05 6.99 -6.07
N GLU A 507 15.74 7.44 -5.03
CA GLU A 507 17.19 7.29 -4.83
C GLU A 507 17.64 5.83 -4.93
N ARG A 508 16.75 4.87 -4.64
CA ARG A 508 16.99 3.43 -4.81
C ARG A 508 17.51 3.09 -6.22
N LEU A 509 16.99 3.74 -7.26
CA LEU A 509 17.38 3.48 -8.63
C LEU A 509 18.81 3.98 -8.91
N GLU A 510 19.20 5.11 -8.33
CA GLU A 510 20.56 5.67 -8.45
C GLU A 510 21.57 4.80 -7.70
N ASP A 511 21.22 4.35 -6.49
CA ASP A 511 22.07 3.47 -5.69
C ASP A 511 22.28 2.12 -6.39
N SER A 512 21.20 1.56 -6.95
CA SER A 512 21.28 0.31 -7.71
C SER A 512 22.18 0.45 -8.94
N ALA A 513 22.11 1.59 -9.65
CA ALA A 513 22.97 1.88 -10.78
C ALA A 513 24.44 2.02 -10.37
N ASN A 514 24.71 2.72 -9.26
CA ASN A 514 26.07 2.91 -8.76
C ASN A 514 26.69 1.59 -8.30
N LEU A 515 25.92 0.77 -7.59
CA LEU A 515 26.32 -0.57 -7.19
C LEU A 515 26.62 -1.46 -8.40
N ALA A 516 25.72 -1.50 -9.37
CA ALA A 516 25.91 -2.31 -10.56
C ALA A 516 27.21 -1.94 -11.30
N LYS A 517 27.45 -0.64 -11.52
CA LYS A 517 28.70 -0.15 -12.14
C LYS A 517 29.95 -0.57 -11.34
N GLN A 518 29.88 -0.46 -10.01
CA GLN A 518 30.99 -0.77 -9.10
C GLN A 518 31.36 -2.26 -9.15
N TYR A 519 30.37 -3.15 -9.16
CA TYR A 519 30.59 -4.60 -9.12
C TYR A 519 30.65 -5.25 -10.50
N GLY A 520 30.63 -4.45 -11.57
CA GLY A 520 30.63 -4.92 -12.96
C GLY A 520 29.38 -5.72 -13.32
N MET A 521 28.26 -5.41 -12.67
CA MET A 521 26.93 -5.90 -13.00
C MET A 521 26.20 -4.87 -13.87
N SER A 522 24.94 -5.14 -14.20
CA SER A 522 24.01 -4.14 -14.70
C SER A 522 22.70 -4.13 -13.90
N ASN A 523 21.63 -3.53 -14.41
CA ASN A 523 20.34 -3.45 -13.72
C ASN A 523 19.20 -4.09 -14.50
N GLU A 524 18.23 -4.60 -13.75
CA GLU A 524 16.91 -4.92 -14.26
C GLU A 524 16.01 -3.68 -14.29
N LEU A 525 15.14 -3.60 -15.29
CA LEU A 525 13.98 -2.72 -15.29
C LEU A 525 12.73 -3.52 -14.90
N GLU A 526 12.07 -3.11 -13.82
CA GLU A 526 10.89 -3.80 -13.27
C GLU A 526 9.60 -3.02 -13.56
N PHE A 527 8.63 -3.68 -14.21
CA PHE A 527 7.28 -3.17 -14.38
C PHE A 527 6.26 -4.30 -14.61
N ASP A 528 4.97 -4.03 -14.46
CA ASP A 528 3.90 -4.97 -14.83
C ASP A 528 2.58 -4.26 -15.20
N ASP A 529 1.53 -5.05 -15.47
CA ASP A 529 0.20 -4.58 -15.88
C ASP A 529 -0.47 -3.58 -14.92
N ARG A 530 -0.01 -3.45 -13.66
CA ARG A 530 -0.56 -2.45 -12.72
C ARG A 530 -0.34 -1.02 -13.22
N MET A 531 0.72 -0.76 -13.99
CA MET A 531 0.98 0.56 -14.58
C MET A 531 -0.11 1.03 -15.57
N LEU A 532 -0.97 0.11 -16.00
CA LEU A 532 -2.08 0.41 -16.92
C LEU A 532 -3.29 1.02 -16.19
N THR A 533 -3.45 0.74 -14.89
CA THR A 533 -4.64 1.13 -14.12
C THR A 533 -4.32 1.87 -12.82
N ASP A 534 -3.07 1.89 -12.38
CA ASP A 534 -2.63 2.52 -11.13
C ASP A 534 -1.56 3.57 -11.41
N GLY A 535 -1.80 4.80 -10.94
CA GLY A 535 -0.90 5.93 -11.17
C GLY A 535 0.45 5.82 -10.48
N VAL A 536 0.53 5.14 -9.34
CA VAL A 536 1.79 4.95 -8.61
C VAL A 536 2.71 4.02 -9.41
N PHE A 537 2.21 2.87 -9.83
CA PHE A 537 2.99 1.92 -10.65
C PHE A 537 3.34 2.50 -12.02
N ARG A 538 2.47 3.35 -12.57
CA ARG A 538 2.75 4.08 -13.81
C ARG A 538 3.87 5.09 -13.67
N GLU A 539 3.90 5.85 -12.59
CA GLU A 539 4.98 6.78 -12.29
C GLU A 539 6.30 6.04 -12.07
N ARG A 540 6.28 4.94 -11.31
CA ARG A 540 7.46 4.10 -11.08
C ARG A 540 8.07 3.59 -12.38
N TYR A 541 7.26 3.11 -13.34
CA TYR A 541 7.77 2.71 -14.66
C TYR A 541 8.51 3.85 -15.38
N ILE A 542 7.96 5.06 -15.35
CA ILE A 542 8.60 6.24 -15.94
C ILE A 542 9.91 6.57 -15.21
N ASP A 543 9.95 6.42 -13.89
CA ASP A 543 11.15 6.63 -13.09
C ASP A 543 12.28 5.64 -13.43
N TYR A 544 11.97 4.37 -13.74
CA TYR A 544 12.97 3.42 -14.28
C TYR A 544 13.55 3.91 -15.60
N LEU A 545 12.73 4.37 -16.56
CA LEU A 545 13.21 4.88 -17.84
C LEU A 545 14.05 6.15 -17.66
N ASN A 546 13.57 7.08 -16.83
CA ASN A 546 14.27 8.32 -16.50
C ASN A 546 15.61 8.05 -15.82
N SER A 547 15.63 7.19 -14.81
CA SER A 547 16.85 6.78 -14.12
C SER A 547 17.82 6.10 -15.07
N GLY A 548 17.35 5.17 -15.91
CA GLY A 548 18.20 4.50 -16.87
C GLY A 548 18.83 5.45 -17.90
N ALA A 549 18.11 6.49 -18.32
CA ALA A 549 18.65 7.53 -19.19
C ALA A 549 19.68 8.42 -18.47
N LYS A 550 19.42 8.79 -17.21
CA LYS A 550 20.30 9.66 -16.40
C LYS A 550 21.58 8.96 -15.93
N THR A 551 21.50 7.69 -15.58
CA THR A 551 22.62 6.90 -15.01
C THR A 551 23.55 6.32 -16.07
N GLY A 552 23.15 6.36 -17.35
CA GLY A 552 23.87 5.77 -18.47
C GLY A 552 23.45 4.34 -18.82
N LEU A 553 22.62 3.69 -17.99
CA LEU A 553 22.16 2.31 -18.22
C LEU A 553 21.58 2.16 -19.62
N MET A 554 20.74 3.11 -20.04
CA MET A 554 20.08 3.12 -21.36
C MET A 554 21.07 2.89 -22.51
N LYS A 555 22.26 3.48 -22.47
CA LYS A 555 23.24 3.44 -23.57
C LYS A 555 24.37 2.43 -23.38
N ASP A 556 24.79 2.22 -22.14
CA ASP A 556 26.11 1.65 -21.86
C ASP A 556 26.06 0.26 -21.18
N GLY A 557 24.87 -0.24 -20.80
CA GLY A 557 24.71 -1.50 -20.07
C GLY A 557 23.85 -2.55 -20.78
N PHE A 558 24.16 -3.83 -20.56
CA PHE A 558 23.23 -4.95 -20.71
C PHE A 558 22.05 -4.78 -19.76
N LYS A 559 20.83 -5.18 -20.12
CA LYS A 559 19.64 -4.94 -19.29
C LYS A 559 18.75 -6.16 -19.29
N SER A 560 18.19 -6.51 -18.14
CA SER A 560 17.02 -7.39 -18.07
C SER A 560 15.74 -6.57 -17.91
N TYR A 561 14.61 -7.13 -18.36
CA TYR A 561 13.30 -6.48 -18.28
C TYR A 561 12.29 -7.45 -17.66
N TYR A 562 11.92 -7.19 -16.40
CA TYR A 562 10.75 -7.80 -15.79
C TYR A 562 9.49 -7.04 -16.23
N GLN A 563 8.51 -7.76 -16.75
CA GLN A 563 7.26 -7.19 -17.28
C GLN A 563 5.98 -7.84 -16.72
N GLY A 564 6.10 -8.66 -15.68
CA GLY A 564 5.06 -9.62 -15.32
C GLY A 564 4.78 -10.61 -16.47
N ASN A 565 3.51 -10.79 -16.84
CA ASN A 565 3.13 -11.73 -17.91
C ASN A 565 2.70 -11.06 -19.22
N ASN A 566 2.28 -9.79 -19.23
CA ASN A 566 1.64 -9.20 -20.41
C ASN A 566 1.86 -7.69 -20.60
N ALA A 567 2.64 -7.01 -19.75
CA ALA A 567 2.70 -5.55 -19.79
C ALA A 567 3.18 -5.03 -21.15
N VAL A 568 4.20 -5.67 -21.74
CA VAL A 568 4.69 -5.31 -23.09
C VAL A 568 3.63 -5.59 -24.15
N TYR A 569 3.00 -6.77 -24.12
CA TYR A 569 1.95 -7.12 -25.08
C TYR A 569 0.74 -6.16 -25.00
N ASN A 570 0.22 -5.92 -23.79
CA ASN A 570 -0.95 -5.09 -23.55
C ASN A 570 -0.73 -3.63 -23.95
N THR A 571 0.47 -3.09 -23.72
CA THR A 571 0.82 -1.74 -24.15
C THR A 571 0.98 -1.66 -25.67
N ALA A 572 1.62 -2.65 -26.29
CA ALA A 572 1.84 -2.69 -27.73
C ALA A 572 0.55 -2.76 -28.55
N VAL A 573 -0.40 -3.61 -28.16
CA VAL A 573 -1.67 -3.79 -28.90
C VAL A 573 -2.76 -2.79 -28.53
N SER A 574 -2.49 -1.91 -27.55
CA SER A 574 -3.48 -0.93 -27.09
C SER A 574 -3.80 0.09 -28.19
N LYS A 575 -5.09 0.37 -28.37
CA LYS A 575 -5.58 1.47 -29.21
C LYS A 575 -5.72 2.79 -28.44
N ASP A 576 -5.58 2.74 -27.12
CA ASP A 576 -5.59 3.91 -26.25
C ASP A 576 -4.22 4.60 -26.31
N PRO A 577 -4.11 5.84 -26.83
CA PRO A 577 -2.83 6.55 -26.95
C PRO A 577 -2.08 6.66 -25.62
N ALA A 578 -2.82 6.87 -24.51
CA ALA A 578 -2.23 6.98 -23.19
C ALA A 578 -1.54 5.68 -22.78
N THR A 579 -2.09 4.52 -23.12
CA THR A 579 -1.45 3.24 -22.82
C THR A 579 -0.37 2.89 -23.83
N ARG A 580 -0.61 3.18 -25.11
CA ARG A 580 0.28 2.85 -26.22
C ARG A 580 1.63 3.55 -26.13
N VAL A 581 1.66 4.80 -25.65
CA VAL A 581 2.90 5.57 -25.50
C VAL A 581 3.91 4.88 -24.58
N LEU A 582 3.48 4.06 -23.61
CA LEU A 582 4.39 3.33 -22.73
C LEU A 582 5.24 2.31 -23.49
N TYR A 583 4.66 1.66 -24.50
CA TYR A 583 5.38 0.74 -25.39
C TYR A 583 6.33 1.49 -26.32
N ASP A 584 5.90 2.63 -26.84
CA ASP A 584 6.75 3.47 -27.69
C ASP A 584 7.95 4.04 -26.90
N TRP A 585 7.77 4.36 -25.62
CA TRP A 585 8.86 4.75 -24.72
C TRP A 585 9.79 3.59 -24.34
N LEU A 586 9.26 2.38 -24.13
CA LEU A 586 10.10 1.19 -23.95
C LEU A 586 11.00 0.99 -25.17
N TYR A 587 10.42 1.07 -26.38
CA TYR A 587 11.15 0.96 -27.62
C TYR A 587 12.21 2.07 -27.77
N GLN A 588 11.84 3.32 -27.47
CA GLN A 588 12.81 4.43 -27.50
C GLN A 588 13.95 4.21 -26.49
N PHE A 589 13.66 3.66 -25.32
CA PHE A 589 14.66 3.37 -24.29
C PHE A 589 15.61 2.28 -24.76
N VAL A 590 15.07 1.17 -25.27
CA VAL A 590 15.82 0.08 -25.93
C VAL A 590 16.73 0.66 -27.03
N LYS A 591 16.24 1.58 -27.85
CA LYS A 591 17.04 2.22 -28.92
C LYS A 591 17.96 3.36 -28.46
N GLY A 592 18.01 3.68 -27.16
CA GLY A 592 18.82 4.78 -26.64
C GLY A 592 18.37 6.19 -27.04
N THR A 593 17.10 6.34 -27.45
CA THR A 593 16.48 7.57 -27.95
C THR A 593 15.43 8.18 -27.00
N TYR A 594 15.07 7.47 -25.93
CA TYR A 594 14.11 7.95 -24.93
C TYR A 594 14.56 9.29 -24.34
N GLN A 595 13.62 10.22 -24.21
CA GLN A 595 13.82 11.51 -23.57
C GLN A 595 13.19 11.49 -22.19
N VAL A 596 13.95 11.95 -21.20
CA VAL A 596 13.50 12.04 -19.81
C VAL A 596 12.16 12.76 -19.74
N ASN A 597 11.18 12.15 -19.07
CA ASN A 597 9.85 12.70 -18.89
C ASN A 597 9.57 13.06 -17.43
N GLU A 598 9.65 14.37 -17.14
CA GLU A 598 9.31 14.96 -15.85
C GLU A 598 8.06 15.85 -15.93
N ALA A 599 7.30 15.77 -17.02
CA ALA A 599 6.12 16.60 -17.19
C ALA A 599 5.07 16.28 -16.13
N PRO A 600 4.45 17.30 -15.50
CA PRO A 600 3.38 17.06 -14.55
C PRO A 600 2.16 16.45 -15.26
N PRO A 601 1.26 15.77 -14.51
CA PRO A 601 0.02 15.27 -15.08
C PRO A 601 -0.81 16.40 -15.71
N SER A 602 -1.43 16.12 -16.86
CA SER A 602 -2.33 17.05 -17.54
C SER A 602 -3.48 17.49 -16.62
N GLU A 603 -3.86 18.77 -16.70
CA GLU A 603 -4.97 19.31 -15.92
C GLU A 603 -6.25 19.47 -16.74
N VAL A 604 -7.39 19.31 -16.06
CA VAL A 604 -8.73 19.47 -16.61
C VAL A 604 -9.51 20.53 -15.86
N ASP A 605 -10.23 21.38 -16.58
CA ASP A 605 -11.22 22.30 -16.02
C ASP A 605 -12.57 21.60 -15.98
N VAL A 606 -13.05 21.29 -14.77
CA VAL A 606 -14.33 20.60 -14.54
C VAL A 606 -15.43 21.62 -14.28
N GLN A 607 -16.59 21.40 -14.87
CA GLN A 607 -17.77 22.23 -14.75
C GLN A 607 -18.97 21.39 -14.32
N MET A 608 -19.84 21.99 -13.51
CA MET A 608 -21.15 21.45 -13.14
C MET A 608 -22.23 22.33 -13.80
N ASN A 609 -23.13 21.72 -14.56
CA ASN A 609 -24.19 22.41 -15.31
C ASN A 609 -23.67 23.57 -16.18
N GLY A 610 -22.50 23.36 -16.81
CA GLY A 610 -21.84 24.34 -17.68
C GLY A 610 -21.15 25.50 -16.96
N LYS A 611 -20.99 25.44 -15.63
CA LYS A 611 -20.33 26.49 -14.83
C LYS A 611 -19.22 25.90 -13.94
N PRO A 612 -18.16 26.66 -13.63
CA PRO A 612 -17.20 26.26 -12.60
C PRO A 612 -17.89 26.07 -11.25
N PHE A 613 -17.38 25.13 -10.44
CA PHE A 613 -17.89 24.85 -9.09
C PHE A 613 -16.72 24.48 -8.17
N HIS A 614 -16.98 24.44 -6.86
CA HIS A 614 -16.03 23.97 -5.86
C HIS A 614 -16.54 22.69 -5.20
N SER A 615 -15.60 21.82 -4.82
CA SER A 615 -15.91 20.61 -4.04
C SER A 615 -16.49 20.98 -2.67
N GLY A 616 -17.49 20.23 -2.21
CA GLY A 616 -18.25 20.48 -0.98
C GLY A 616 -19.50 21.36 -1.17
N MET A 617 -19.86 21.72 -2.40
CA MET A 617 -21.07 22.53 -2.67
C MET A 617 -22.34 21.78 -2.24
N LYS A 618 -23.21 22.46 -1.50
CA LYS A 618 -24.53 21.96 -1.09
C LYS A 618 -25.60 22.37 -2.08
N LEU A 619 -26.42 21.43 -2.53
CA LEU A 619 -27.46 21.63 -3.53
C LEU A 619 -28.80 21.07 -3.02
N PRO A 620 -29.93 21.72 -3.32
CA PRO A 620 -31.23 21.13 -3.08
C PRO A 620 -31.38 19.80 -3.84
N ASP A 621 -31.94 18.78 -3.18
CA ASP A 621 -32.22 17.48 -3.79
C ASP A 621 -33.25 17.54 -4.93
N SER A 622 -33.98 18.65 -5.06
CA SER A 622 -34.85 18.93 -6.20
C SER A 622 -34.11 19.24 -7.52
N GLU A 623 -32.81 19.54 -7.45
CA GLU A 623 -32.01 19.87 -8.63
C GLU A 623 -31.50 18.64 -9.38
N SER A 624 -30.90 18.89 -10.55
CA SER A 624 -30.15 17.89 -11.31
C SER A 624 -28.78 18.46 -11.66
N VAL A 625 -27.78 17.59 -11.71
CA VAL A 625 -26.41 17.96 -12.03
C VAL A 625 -25.92 17.22 -13.27
N SER A 626 -25.03 17.86 -14.01
CA SER A 626 -24.29 17.27 -15.11
C SER A 626 -22.87 17.81 -15.02
N PHE A 627 -21.89 16.97 -15.27
CA PHE A 627 -20.48 17.33 -15.21
C PHE A 627 -19.85 17.24 -16.59
N THR A 628 -19.07 18.25 -16.94
CA THR A 628 -18.26 18.27 -18.16
C THR A 628 -16.85 18.69 -17.80
N TRP A 629 -15.88 18.33 -18.63
CA TRP A 629 -14.49 18.72 -18.42
C TRP A 629 -13.84 19.09 -19.74
N LYS A 630 -12.84 19.96 -19.66
CA LYS A 630 -12.00 20.33 -20.80
C LYS A 630 -10.54 20.21 -20.40
N LEU A 631 -9.75 19.50 -21.19
CA LEU A 631 -8.29 19.50 -21.05
C LEU A 631 -7.75 20.90 -21.30
N ARG A 632 -6.85 21.38 -20.43
CA ARG A 632 -6.19 22.68 -20.64
C ARG A 632 -5.22 22.65 -21.82
N THR A 633 -4.57 21.51 -21.99
CA THR A 633 -3.67 21.21 -23.10
C THR A 633 -4.03 19.83 -23.64
N ASP A 634 -4.32 19.76 -24.94
CA ASP A 634 -4.56 18.50 -25.64
C ASP A 634 -3.31 18.15 -26.45
N ASP A 635 -2.60 17.11 -26.01
CA ASP A 635 -1.39 16.57 -26.63
C ASP A 635 -1.71 15.37 -27.54
N GLY A 636 -2.99 14.99 -27.69
CA GLY A 636 -3.41 13.80 -28.42
C GLY A 636 -3.07 12.47 -27.73
N LEU A 637 -2.43 12.51 -26.57
CA LEU A 637 -2.09 11.34 -25.74
C LEU A 637 -2.99 11.24 -24.51
N THR A 638 -3.44 12.38 -23.99
CA THR A 638 -4.15 12.45 -22.73
C THR A 638 -5.58 11.92 -22.84
N LYS A 639 -5.90 10.95 -22.00
CA LYS A 639 -7.24 10.39 -21.81
C LYS A 639 -7.85 10.91 -20.51
N VAL A 640 -9.13 11.23 -20.52
CA VAL A 640 -9.90 11.54 -19.32
C VAL A 640 -11.02 10.53 -19.14
N THR A 641 -11.07 9.90 -17.98
CA THR A 641 -12.18 9.04 -17.55
C THR A 641 -12.80 9.59 -16.27
N ALA A 642 -14.08 9.32 -16.05
CA ALA A 642 -14.76 9.76 -14.85
C ALA A 642 -15.57 8.63 -14.22
N THR A 643 -15.71 8.68 -12.90
CA THR A 643 -16.75 7.95 -12.18
C THR A 643 -17.58 8.89 -11.33
N TYR A 644 -18.87 8.60 -11.19
CA TYR A 644 -19.79 9.26 -10.26
C TYR A 644 -20.34 8.20 -9.31
N ASP A 645 -20.14 8.39 -8.01
CA ASP A 645 -20.45 7.40 -6.96
C ASP A 645 -19.92 6.00 -7.31
N GLY A 646 -18.65 5.94 -7.73
CA GLY A 646 -17.97 4.70 -8.11
C GLY A 646 -18.39 4.08 -9.45
N LYS A 647 -19.37 4.65 -10.16
CA LYS A 647 -19.86 4.14 -11.46
C LYS A 647 -19.29 4.95 -12.62
N PRO A 648 -18.94 4.34 -13.78
CA PRO A 648 -18.47 5.08 -14.95
C PRO A 648 -19.43 6.22 -15.33
N TYR A 649 -18.87 7.41 -15.57
CA TYR A 649 -19.61 8.62 -15.89
C TYR A 649 -19.20 9.17 -17.26
N THR A 650 -20.19 9.44 -18.11
CA THR A 650 -19.99 10.09 -19.41
C THR A 650 -20.29 11.58 -19.28
N ALA A 651 -19.36 12.43 -19.73
CA ALA A 651 -19.51 13.89 -19.69
C ALA A 651 -20.88 14.35 -20.22
N GLY A 652 -21.53 15.25 -19.49
CA GLY A 652 -22.84 15.82 -19.83
C GLY A 652 -24.03 14.94 -19.43
N THR A 653 -23.83 13.72 -18.89
CA THR A 653 -24.93 12.88 -18.40
C THR A 653 -25.65 13.58 -17.24
N VAL A 654 -26.96 13.79 -17.37
CA VAL A 654 -27.79 14.42 -16.33
C VAL A 654 -28.07 13.43 -15.20
N ILE A 655 -27.82 13.85 -13.97
CA ILE A 655 -28.03 13.10 -12.74
C ILE A 655 -29.11 13.82 -11.94
N PRO A 656 -30.32 13.26 -11.80
CA PRO A 656 -31.29 13.78 -10.86
C PRO A 656 -30.82 13.49 -9.43
N LEU A 657 -30.84 14.51 -8.58
CA LEU A 657 -30.54 14.41 -7.15
C LEU A 657 -31.76 14.00 -6.32
N ALA A 658 -32.96 14.02 -6.90
CA ALA A 658 -34.19 13.71 -6.19
C ALA A 658 -34.13 12.30 -5.56
N GLY A 659 -34.27 12.25 -4.23
CA GLY A 659 -34.18 11.00 -3.46
C GLY A 659 -32.77 10.44 -3.28
N LYS A 660 -31.73 11.19 -3.68
CA LYS A 660 -30.31 10.86 -3.48
C LYS A 660 -29.71 11.92 -2.57
N LEU A 661 -29.95 11.78 -1.27
CA LEU A 661 -29.45 12.71 -0.27
C LEU A 661 -28.03 12.32 0.17
N GLY A 662 -27.29 13.30 0.67
CA GLY A 662 -25.93 13.11 1.19
C GLY A 662 -24.85 13.44 0.17
N LYS A 663 -23.64 12.94 0.43
CA LYS A 663 -22.47 13.24 -0.39
C LYS A 663 -22.50 12.40 -1.66
N HIS A 664 -22.13 13.03 -2.76
CA HIS A 664 -21.89 12.38 -4.04
C HIS A 664 -20.51 12.76 -4.56
N GLU A 665 -19.81 11.79 -5.13
CA GLU A 665 -18.42 11.96 -5.54
C GLU A 665 -18.26 11.77 -7.05
N LEU A 666 -17.70 12.78 -7.70
CA LEU A 666 -17.16 12.69 -9.05
C LEU A 666 -15.65 12.55 -8.99
N ASN A 667 -15.11 11.40 -9.39
CA ASN A 667 -13.69 11.21 -9.60
C ASN A 667 -13.35 11.42 -11.07
N ILE A 668 -12.42 12.33 -11.36
CA ILE A 668 -11.88 12.53 -12.70
C ILE A 668 -10.44 12.01 -12.72
N THR A 669 -10.21 10.97 -13.52
CA THR A 669 -8.89 10.40 -13.77
C THR A 669 -8.38 10.89 -15.11
N VAL A 670 -7.24 11.57 -15.09
CA VAL A 670 -6.51 12.04 -16.27
C VAL A 670 -5.28 11.16 -16.44
N THR A 671 -5.18 10.50 -17.58
CA THR A 671 -4.11 9.55 -17.90
C THR A 671 -3.38 10.01 -19.16
N ALA A 672 -2.11 10.36 -19.02
CA ALA A 672 -1.19 10.63 -20.13
C ALA A 672 0.07 9.78 -19.92
N GLY A 673 1.26 10.40 -19.94
CA GLY A 673 2.45 9.80 -19.34
C GLY A 673 2.20 9.40 -17.89
N ARG A 674 1.85 10.37 -17.05
CA ARG A 674 1.44 10.15 -15.65
C ARG A 674 -0.08 10.05 -15.53
N MET A 675 -0.56 9.45 -14.44
CA MET A 675 -1.98 9.30 -14.14
C MET A 675 -2.31 9.99 -12.81
N VAL A 676 -3.33 10.85 -12.82
CA VAL A 676 -3.82 11.53 -11.62
C VAL A 676 -5.33 11.40 -11.52
N THR A 677 -5.84 11.19 -10.32
CA THR A 677 -7.28 11.23 -10.04
C THR A 677 -7.58 12.39 -9.09
N LYS A 678 -8.47 13.30 -9.50
CA LYS A 678 -9.01 14.38 -8.65
C LYS A 678 -10.46 14.07 -8.29
N SER A 679 -10.80 14.16 -7.01
CA SER A 679 -12.16 13.98 -6.48
C SER A 679 -12.88 15.31 -6.30
N TYR A 680 -14.14 15.37 -6.71
CA TYR A 680 -15.06 16.50 -6.54
C TYR A 680 -16.33 16.02 -5.86
N VAL A 681 -16.67 16.63 -4.72
CA VAL A 681 -17.81 16.22 -3.90
C VAL A 681 -18.91 17.27 -4.00
N ILE A 682 -20.15 16.83 -4.11
CA ILE A 682 -21.34 17.67 -3.88
C ILE A 682 -22.17 17.04 -2.77
N GLU A 683 -22.97 17.82 -2.06
CA GLU A 683 -23.90 17.31 -1.07
C GLU A 683 -25.33 17.69 -1.44
N ALA A 684 -26.15 16.69 -1.75
CA ALA A 684 -27.57 16.87 -1.99
C ALA A 684 -28.30 16.91 -0.65
N MET A 685 -28.96 18.04 -0.38
CA MET A 685 -29.64 18.31 0.89
C MET A 685 -31.14 18.50 0.70
N THR A 686 -31.90 18.14 1.74
CA THR A 686 -33.33 18.47 1.85
C THR A 686 -33.58 19.36 3.05
N ASN A 687 -34.79 19.87 3.18
CA ASN A 687 -35.31 20.65 4.30
C ASN A 687 -36.83 20.46 4.40
N ALA A 688 -37.51 21.16 5.31
CA ALA A 688 -38.95 21.04 5.47
C ALA A 688 -39.72 21.36 4.18
N SER A 689 -39.26 22.35 3.40
CA SER A 689 -39.88 22.71 2.11
C SER A 689 -39.65 21.64 1.04
N GLY A 690 -38.47 21.04 0.98
CA GLY A 690 -38.15 19.91 0.09
C GLY A 690 -38.97 18.67 0.42
N MET A 691 -39.04 18.30 1.70
CA MET A 691 -39.91 17.21 2.17
C MET A 691 -41.39 17.47 1.88
N LYS A 692 -41.84 18.73 2.00
CA LYS A 692 -43.23 19.08 1.67
C LYS A 692 -43.52 18.86 0.19
N ALA A 693 -42.60 19.26 -0.70
CA ALA A 693 -42.74 19.01 -2.12
C ALA A 693 -42.80 17.50 -2.45
N LEU A 694 -42.06 16.65 -1.72
CA LEU A 694 -42.17 15.20 -1.83
C LEU A 694 -43.56 14.70 -1.41
N VAL A 695 -44.09 15.17 -0.27
CA VAL A 695 -45.43 14.82 0.21
C VAL A 695 -46.50 15.20 -0.81
N ASP A 696 -46.47 16.43 -1.33
CA ASP A 696 -47.44 16.92 -2.33
C ASP A 696 -47.34 16.12 -3.65
N ARG A 697 -46.12 15.76 -4.09
CA ARG A 697 -45.90 14.89 -5.25
C ARG A 697 -46.49 13.50 -5.04
N PHE A 698 -46.29 12.92 -3.86
CA PHE A 698 -46.81 11.60 -3.53
C PHE A 698 -48.34 11.59 -3.33
N GLU A 699 -48.94 12.70 -2.90
CA GLU A 699 -50.40 12.89 -2.95
C GLU A 699 -50.91 12.85 -4.38
N THR A 700 -50.29 13.62 -5.28
CA THR A 700 -50.64 13.64 -6.71
C THR A 700 -50.49 12.26 -7.34
N ALA A 701 -49.44 11.52 -6.96
CA ALA A 701 -49.18 10.15 -7.42
C ALA A 701 -50.05 9.07 -6.73
N LYS A 702 -51.03 9.45 -5.89
CA LYS A 702 -51.93 8.55 -5.17
C LYS A 702 -51.18 7.50 -4.33
N GLN A 703 -50.10 7.93 -3.67
CA GLN A 703 -49.33 7.11 -2.73
C GLN A 703 -49.91 7.14 -1.31
N PHE A 704 -50.93 7.97 -1.07
CA PHE A 704 -51.71 8.03 0.17
C PHE A 704 -53.15 7.60 -0.08
N THR A 705 -53.80 6.99 0.92
CA THR A 705 -55.19 6.50 0.80
C THR A 705 -56.23 7.52 1.25
N ASN A 706 -55.83 8.55 1.99
CA ASN A 706 -56.71 9.60 2.47
C ASN A 706 -55.95 10.93 2.65
N SER A 707 -56.67 12.05 2.54
CA SER A 707 -56.07 13.40 2.66
C SER A 707 -55.74 13.82 4.10
N ALA A 708 -56.22 13.11 5.13
CA ALA A 708 -55.86 13.43 6.52
C ALA A 708 -54.41 13.07 6.82
N THR A 709 -53.93 11.94 6.28
CA THR A 709 -52.51 11.53 6.29
C THR A 709 -51.62 12.62 5.71
N VAL A 710 -51.96 13.14 4.52
CA VAL A 710 -51.18 14.18 3.84
C VAL A 710 -51.15 15.48 4.65
N ARG A 711 -52.32 15.94 5.14
CA ARG A 711 -52.41 17.15 5.97
C ARG A 711 -51.62 17.01 7.27
N SER A 712 -51.71 15.86 7.92
CA SER A 712 -50.93 15.58 9.13
C SER A 712 -49.44 15.76 8.86
N LEU A 713 -48.89 15.08 7.85
CA LEU A 713 -47.47 15.19 7.48
C LEU A 713 -47.08 16.64 7.14
N ASN A 714 -47.88 17.34 6.34
CA ASN A 714 -47.64 18.74 5.98
C ASN A 714 -47.67 19.68 7.19
N ASN A 715 -48.48 19.42 8.22
CA ASN A 715 -48.53 20.23 9.43
C ASN A 715 -47.26 20.11 10.27
N TYR A 716 -46.65 18.91 10.36
CA TYR A 716 -45.33 18.77 10.99
C TYR A 716 -44.25 19.50 10.21
N LEU A 717 -44.26 19.43 8.88
CA LEU A 717 -43.30 20.14 8.04
C LEU A 717 -43.47 21.67 8.12
N GLU A 718 -44.70 22.16 8.24
CA GLU A 718 -44.98 23.58 8.50
C GLU A 718 -44.42 24.01 9.86
N MET A 719 -44.57 23.17 10.89
CA MET A 719 -43.96 23.44 12.20
C MET A 719 -42.43 23.42 12.15
N MET A 720 -41.82 22.46 11.46
CA MET A 720 -40.37 22.44 11.23
C MET A 720 -39.92 23.74 10.55
N LYS A 721 -40.56 24.12 9.44
CA LYS A 721 -40.25 25.33 8.67
C LYS A 721 -40.31 26.61 9.50
N ARG A 722 -41.23 26.71 10.47
CA ARG A 722 -41.33 27.88 11.36
C ARG A 722 -40.09 28.09 12.22
N TYR A 723 -39.46 26.99 12.63
CA TYR A 723 -38.30 26.93 13.52
C TYR A 723 -36.97 26.67 12.82
N GLU A 724 -36.98 26.32 11.52
CA GLU A 724 -35.77 26.25 10.70
C GLU A 724 -34.93 27.53 10.89
N GLU A 725 -33.62 27.34 11.07
CA GLU A 725 -32.64 28.40 11.34
C GLU A 725 -32.84 29.20 12.64
N LYS A 726 -33.87 28.90 13.44
CA LYS A 726 -34.20 29.61 14.70
C LYS A 726 -34.03 28.75 15.94
N ASP A 727 -34.49 27.50 15.90
CA ASP A 727 -34.48 26.59 17.04
C ASP A 727 -34.34 25.13 16.57
N ALA A 728 -33.11 24.61 16.64
CA ALA A 728 -32.79 23.25 16.23
C ALA A 728 -33.53 22.19 17.07
N ALA A 729 -33.75 22.44 18.36
CA ALA A 729 -34.44 21.49 19.24
C ALA A 729 -35.92 21.35 18.84
N GLN A 730 -36.57 22.46 18.45
CA GLN A 730 -37.94 22.40 17.91
C GLN A 730 -37.98 21.72 16.54
N VAL A 731 -37.02 21.98 15.65
CA VAL A 731 -36.94 21.26 14.37
C VAL A 731 -36.82 19.75 14.60
N THR A 732 -35.92 19.32 15.50
CA THR A 732 -35.77 17.91 15.90
C THR A 732 -37.07 17.34 16.48
N LYS A 733 -37.74 18.07 17.38
CA LYS A 733 -39.04 17.66 17.96
C LYS A 733 -40.08 17.36 16.86
N TYR A 734 -40.27 18.29 15.92
CA TYR A 734 -41.27 18.12 14.88
C TYR A 734 -40.84 17.09 13.82
N LEU A 735 -39.55 16.91 13.58
CA LEU A 735 -39.03 15.84 12.71
C LEU A 735 -39.25 14.44 13.33
N GLN A 736 -38.99 14.27 14.62
CA GLN A 736 -39.27 13.02 15.35
C GLN A 736 -40.78 12.73 15.38
N GLY A 737 -41.60 13.77 15.58
CA GLY A 737 -43.05 13.64 15.48
C GLY A 737 -43.53 13.28 14.06
N PHE A 738 -42.93 13.86 13.02
CA PHE A 738 -43.17 13.49 11.63
C PHE A 738 -42.82 12.02 11.38
N ASN A 739 -41.66 11.58 11.87
CA ASN A 739 -41.20 10.20 11.79
C ASN A 739 -42.19 9.22 12.44
N ALA A 740 -42.63 9.52 13.66
CA ALA A 740 -43.63 8.70 14.36
C ALA A 740 -44.94 8.60 13.56
N LYS A 741 -45.38 9.69 12.92
CA LYS A 741 -46.56 9.67 12.04
C LYS A 741 -46.34 8.88 10.76
N LEU A 742 -45.16 8.93 10.14
CA LEU A 742 -44.86 8.05 9.00
C LEU A 742 -45.02 6.57 9.38
N ASP A 743 -44.48 6.17 10.53
CA ASP A 743 -44.53 4.78 11.01
C ASP A 743 -45.98 4.36 11.35
N GLU A 744 -46.74 5.24 12.00
CA GLU A 744 -48.17 5.05 12.27
C GLU A 744 -48.96 4.85 10.97
N PHE A 745 -48.75 5.73 9.98
CA PHE A 745 -49.46 5.68 8.71
C PHE A 745 -49.07 4.47 7.87
N LYS A 746 -47.81 4.02 7.96
CA LYS A 746 -47.34 2.80 7.32
C LYS A 746 -48.02 1.58 7.93
N LYS A 747 -48.08 1.50 9.26
CA LYS A 747 -48.80 0.44 9.99
C LYS A 747 -50.30 0.43 9.68
N ALA A 748 -50.91 1.60 9.52
CA ALA A 748 -52.33 1.74 9.15
C ALA A 748 -52.61 1.48 7.66
N GLY A 749 -51.59 1.25 6.82
CA GLY A 749 -51.76 1.06 5.38
C GLY A 749 -52.22 2.30 4.62
N THR A 750 -52.01 3.50 5.19
CA THR A 750 -52.46 4.78 4.60
C THR A 750 -51.42 5.47 3.73
N ILE A 751 -50.18 4.95 3.75
CA ILE A 751 -49.05 5.34 2.90
C ILE A 751 -48.43 4.08 2.26
N LYS A 752 -48.10 4.16 0.97
CA LYS A 752 -47.43 3.08 0.23
C LYS A 752 -45.91 3.06 0.47
N ASP A 753 -45.26 1.94 0.16
CA ASP A 753 -43.82 1.72 0.39
C ASP A 753 -42.93 2.78 -0.26
N GLU A 754 -43.21 3.18 -1.50
CA GLU A 754 -42.41 4.16 -2.23
C GLU A 754 -42.33 5.51 -1.50
N ALA A 755 -43.48 6.05 -1.09
CA ALA A 755 -43.56 7.31 -0.36
C ALA A 755 -42.97 7.18 1.05
N TYR A 756 -43.27 6.09 1.76
CA TYR A 756 -42.74 5.83 3.10
C TYR A 756 -41.21 5.77 3.09
N ASN A 757 -40.62 4.93 2.25
CA ASN A 757 -39.17 4.73 2.19
C ASN A 757 -38.46 6.05 1.80
N THR A 758 -38.96 6.76 0.79
CA THR A 758 -38.35 8.04 0.35
C THR A 758 -38.40 9.12 1.44
N LEU A 759 -39.53 9.26 2.13
CA LEU A 759 -39.65 10.24 3.20
C LEU A 759 -38.81 9.83 4.43
N LYS A 760 -38.65 8.52 4.68
CA LYS A 760 -37.78 8.01 5.74
C LYS A 760 -36.31 8.33 5.48
N GLU A 761 -35.84 8.27 4.23
CA GLU A 761 -34.50 8.75 3.85
C GLU A 761 -34.28 10.22 4.21
N SER A 762 -35.29 11.06 3.99
CA SER A 762 -35.25 12.49 4.36
C SER A 762 -35.17 12.67 5.87
N VAL A 763 -35.89 11.84 6.64
CA VAL A 763 -35.80 11.83 8.11
C VAL A 763 -34.39 11.48 8.57
N TYR A 764 -33.79 10.40 8.05
CA TYR A 764 -32.43 9.99 8.42
C TYR A 764 -31.39 11.07 8.11
N TYR A 765 -31.52 11.72 6.95
CA TYR A 765 -30.62 12.80 6.58
C TYR A 765 -30.76 14.00 7.53
N LEU A 766 -31.99 14.48 7.79
CA LEU A 766 -32.22 15.67 8.61
C LEU A 766 -31.99 15.46 10.10
N ILE A 767 -32.24 14.26 10.63
CA ILE A 767 -32.01 13.96 12.04
C ILE A 767 -30.50 13.86 12.35
N GLY A 768 -29.70 13.55 11.33
CA GLY A 768 -28.24 13.44 11.40
C GLY A 768 -27.77 12.08 11.88
N ASN A 769 -26.81 11.49 11.16
CA ASN A 769 -26.12 10.28 11.57
C ASN A 769 -25.08 10.62 12.65
N LEU A 770 -25.27 10.14 13.87
CA LEU A 770 -24.36 10.35 15.01
C LEU A 770 -22.99 9.72 14.80
N ALA A 771 -22.89 8.69 13.96
CA ALA A 771 -21.65 8.01 13.61
C ALA A 771 -20.87 8.68 12.48
N GLN A 772 -21.45 9.65 11.76
CA GLN A 772 -20.83 10.20 10.56
C GLN A 772 -19.54 10.98 10.87
N ASN A 773 -18.48 10.69 10.11
CA ASN A 773 -17.11 11.18 10.27
C ASN A 773 -16.53 10.97 11.69
N LYS A 774 -17.01 9.97 12.42
CA LYS A 774 -16.49 9.60 13.74
C LYS A 774 -15.32 8.64 13.64
N THR A 775 -14.57 8.53 14.74
CA THR A 775 -13.47 7.57 14.83
C THR A 775 -14.01 6.14 14.85
N VAL A 776 -13.41 5.29 14.02
CA VAL A 776 -13.81 3.89 13.86
C VAL A 776 -12.63 2.96 14.03
N GLU A 777 -12.86 1.87 14.75
CA GLU A 777 -11.96 0.73 14.87
C GLU A 777 -12.63 -0.51 14.27
N ALA A 778 -11.84 -1.42 13.70
CA ALA A 778 -12.32 -2.72 13.26
C ALA A 778 -11.27 -3.80 13.58
N SER A 779 -11.71 -5.05 13.67
CA SER A 779 -10.81 -6.18 13.91
C SER A 779 -9.85 -6.46 12.76
N SER A 780 -10.22 -6.07 11.54
CA SER A 780 -9.43 -6.33 10.33
C SER A 780 -9.89 -5.49 9.14
N ILE A 781 -9.06 -5.45 8.09
CA ILE A 781 -9.29 -4.77 6.82
C ILE A 781 -8.91 -5.75 5.71
N GLU A 782 -9.80 -5.98 4.74
CA GLU A 782 -9.57 -6.89 3.60
C GLU A 782 -8.24 -6.57 2.90
N GLY A 783 -7.28 -7.49 2.99
CA GLY A 783 -5.97 -7.40 2.35
C GLY A 783 -5.13 -6.21 2.84
N ASN A 784 -5.42 -5.67 4.02
CA ASN A 784 -4.84 -4.43 4.54
C ASN A 784 -4.96 -3.24 3.56
N ASN A 785 -6.01 -3.23 2.73
CA ASN A 785 -6.20 -2.24 1.68
C ASN A 785 -6.85 -0.96 2.25
N SER A 786 -6.17 0.18 2.13
CA SER A 786 -6.67 1.47 2.63
C SER A 786 -7.99 1.92 1.99
N ASN A 787 -8.34 1.43 0.79
CA ASN A 787 -9.63 1.68 0.16
C ASN A 787 -10.81 1.05 0.91
N TYR A 788 -10.54 0.09 1.81
CA TYR A 788 -11.53 -0.62 2.63
C TYR A 788 -11.41 -0.30 4.12
N ALA A 789 -10.74 0.80 4.47
CA ALA A 789 -10.52 1.21 5.85
C ALA A 789 -11.86 1.43 6.60
N PRO A 790 -11.92 1.23 7.93
CA PRO A 790 -13.16 1.30 8.71
C PRO A 790 -13.89 2.66 8.62
N ALA A 791 -13.14 3.75 8.50
CA ALA A 791 -13.69 5.09 8.33
C ALA A 791 -14.59 5.25 7.09
N LYS A 792 -14.42 4.37 6.09
CA LYS A 792 -15.23 4.37 4.85
C LYS A 792 -16.69 3.98 5.07
N ALA A 793 -17.02 3.32 6.18
CA ALA A 793 -18.40 2.98 6.51
C ALA A 793 -19.13 4.08 7.30
N VAL A 794 -18.52 5.24 7.51
CA VAL A 794 -19.15 6.38 8.20
C VAL A 794 -18.82 7.72 7.54
N ASP A 795 -18.32 7.72 6.30
CA ASP A 795 -17.84 8.94 5.63
C ASP A 795 -18.97 9.70 4.90
N GLY A 796 -20.14 9.09 4.79
CA GLY A 796 -21.35 9.59 4.15
C GLY A 796 -21.35 9.44 2.63
N PHE A 797 -20.42 8.68 2.04
CA PHE A 797 -20.38 8.42 0.61
C PHE A 797 -21.03 7.07 0.29
N PRO A 798 -21.97 7.00 -0.68
CA PRO A 798 -22.72 5.78 -0.96
C PRO A 798 -21.91 4.69 -1.71
N ALA A 799 -20.65 4.97 -2.06
CA ALA A 799 -19.81 4.11 -2.89
C ALA A 799 -18.49 3.68 -2.22
N SER A 800 -18.14 4.29 -1.10
CA SER A 800 -17.05 3.85 -0.22
C SER A 800 -17.57 2.74 0.69
N ARG A 801 -16.69 1.83 1.12
CA ARG A 801 -17.08 0.76 2.04
C ARG A 801 -15.93 0.36 2.94
N TRP A 802 -16.23 -0.04 4.16
CA TRP A 802 -15.33 -0.88 4.94
C TRP A 802 -15.48 -2.33 4.51
N ALA A 803 -14.40 -3.12 4.56
CA ALA A 803 -14.44 -4.56 4.36
C ALA A 803 -13.51 -5.29 5.32
N SER A 804 -13.96 -6.38 5.93
CA SER A 804 -13.17 -7.22 6.82
C SER A 804 -12.40 -8.31 6.07
N GLU A 805 -11.46 -8.94 6.78
CA GLU A 805 -10.92 -10.24 6.36
C GLU A 805 -12.00 -11.33 6.27
N TYR A 806 -11.70 -12.41 5.54
CA TYR A 806 -12.67 -13.45 5.17
C TYR A 806 -12.85 -14.50 6.28
N VAL A 807 -13.15 -14.02 7.49
CA VAL A 807 -13.33 -14.84 8.69
C VAL A 807 -14.57 -14.39 9.45
N ASP A 808 -15.23 -15.32 10.13
CA ASP A 808 -16.35 -15.00 11.02
C ASP A 808 -15.84 -14.24 12.27
N ASN A 809 -16.77 -13.73 13.09
CA ASN A 809 -16.48 -13.02 14.35
C ASN A 809 -15.67 -11.70 14.25
N THR A 810 -15.47 -11.15 13.06
CA THR A 810 -14.92 -9.78 12.93
C THR A 810 -15.90 -8.73 13.45
N TRP A 811 -15.39 -7.59 13.88
CA TRP A 811 -16.20 -6.53 14.47
C TRP A 811 -15.85 -5.14 13.94
N PHE A 812 -16.80 -4.23 14.10
CA PHE A 812 -16.74 -2.82 13.70
C PHE A 812 -17.24 -1.96 14.87
N LEU A 813 -16.49 -0.93 15.25
CA LEU A 813 -16.73 -0.12 16.44
C LEU A 813 -16.63 1.36 16.10
N VAL A 814 -17.67 2.12 16.45
CA VAL A 814 -17.70 3.59 16.35
C VAL A 814 -17.61 4.22 17.73
N ASP A 815 -16.75 5.22 17.88
CA ASP A 815 -16.73 6.16 19.00
C ASP A 815 -17.54 7.42 18.67
N LEU A 816 -18.65 7.67 19.36
CA LEU A 816 -19.52 8.84 19.12
C LEU A 816 -18.99 10.14 19.77
N ASP A 817 -17.73 10.15 20.20
CA ASP A 817 -16.99 11.19 20.95
C ASP A 817 -17.46 11.39 22.41
N GLU A 818 -18.78 11.41 22.64
CA GLU A 818 -19.40 11.57 23.95
C GLU A 818 -20.62 10.66 24.12
N VAL A 819 -21.15 10.58 25.34
CA VAL A 819 -22.36 9.77 25.61
C VAL A 819 -23.55 10.40 24.89
N LYS A 820 -24.10 9.69 23.91
CA LYS A 820 -25.29 10.07 23.15
C LYS A 820 -26.46 9.15 23.47
N GLU A 821 -27.67 9.69 23.41
CA GLU A 821 -28.88 8.89 23.39
C GLU A 821 -29.17 8.44 21.95
N MET A 822 -29.45 7.14 21.77
CA MET A 822 -29.70 6.53 20.47
C MET A 822 -30.76 5.42 20.60
N ASP A 823 -31.48 5.17 19.53
CA ASP A 823 -32.54 4.15 19.49
C ASP A 823 -32.58 3.37 18.18
N THR A 824 -31.74 3.74 17.22
CA THR A 824 -31.79 3.20 15.86
C THR A 824 -30.38 3.04 15.30
N VAL A 825 -30.13 1.89 14.68
CA VAL A 825 -28.98 1.65 13.81
C VAL A 825 -29.49 1.32 12.42
N ARG A 826 -28.86 1.89 11.40
CA ARG A 826 -29.12 1.59 10.00
C ARG A 826 -27.82 1.15 9.34
N ILE A 827 -27.87 0.07 8.60
CA ILE A 827 -26.69 -0.48 7.92
C ILE A 827 -27.01 -0.59 6.44
N ASP A 828 -26.14 -0.02 5.61
CA ASP A 828 -26.13 -0.23 4.17
C ASP A 828 -25.08 -1.29 3.85
N TRP A 829 -25.55 -2.53 3.69
CA TRP A 829 -24.67 -3.66 3.42
C TRP A 829 -24.23 -3.71 1.95
N GLU A 830 -22.98 -4.12 1.74
CA GLU A 830 -22.58 -4.70 0.46
C GLU A 830 -23.20 -6.10 0.28
N TYR A 831 -23.07 -6.71 -0.90
CA TYR A 831 -23.40 -8.13 -1.09
C TYR A 831 -22.74 -9.04 -0.03
N ALA A 832 -21.47 -8.78 0.28
CA ALA A 832 -20.69 -9.42 1.34
C ALA A 832 -21.10 -8.90 2.73
N ARG A 833 -22.11 -9.51 3.33
CA ARG A 833 -22.74 -9.08 4.59
C ARG A 833 -22.68 -10.13 5.69
N ALA A 834 -23.14 -9.74 6.88
CA ALA A 834 -23.47 -10.72 7.93
C ALA A 834 -24.64 -11.62 7.52
N ASP A 835 -24.67 -12.85 8.01
CA ASP A 835 -25.91 -13.64 8.18
C ASP A 835 -26.48 -13.35 9.58
N LYS A 836 -25.61 -13.37 10.59
CA LYS A 836 -25.93 -13.09 11.99
C LYS A 836 -24.96 -12.08 12.59
N TYR A 837 -25.47 -11.13 13.36
CA TYR A 837 -24.67 -10.15 14.10
C TYR A 837 -25.35 -9.69 15.40
N LYS A 838 -24.61 -8.97 16.23
CA LYS A 838 -25.13 -8.25 17.41
C LYS A 838 -24.77 -6.77 17.35
N LEU A 839 -25.59 -5.95 17.99
CA LEU A 839 -25.32 -4.54 18.23
C LEU A 839 -25.10 -4.33 19.72
N LEU A 840 -23.91 -3.84 20.08
CA LEU A 840 -23.48 -3.70 21.45
C LEU A 840 -23.13 -2.24 21.73
N VAL A 841 -23.44 -1.76 22.93
CA VAL A 841 -23.10 -0.41 23.38
C VAL A 841 -22.23 -0.43 24.63
N SER A 842 -21.39 0.59 24.78
CA SER A 842 -20.49 0.74 25.93
C SER A 842 -20.19 2.21 26.22
N ASN A 843 -19.72 2.49 27.45
CA ASN A 843 -19.13 3.78 27.85
C ASN A 843 -17.62 3.72 28.11
N ASP A 844 -17.04 2.52 28.16
CA ASP A 844 -15.65 2.28 28.60
C ASP A 844 -14.86 1.31 27.69
N LYS A 845 -15.48 0.79 26.62
CA LYS A 845 -14.97 -0.27 25.73
C LYS A 845 -14.71 -1.63 26.41
N GLN A 846 -15.03 -1.78 27.69
CA GLN A 846 -14.81 -3.00 28.47
C GLN A 846 -16.15 -3.72 28.74
N ASN A 847 -17.13 -2.97 29.23
CA ASN A 847 -18.46 -3.46 29.55
C ASN A 847 -19.39 -3.22 28.36
N TRP A 848 -19.86 -4.31 27.75
CA TRP A 848 -20.71 -4.28 26.56
C TRP A 848 -22.13 -4.76 26.88
N ILE A 849 -23.11 -3.96 26.50
CA ILE A 849 -24.53 -4.28 26.66
C ILE A 849 -25.12 -4.50 25.28
N ASN A 850 -25.79 -5.63 25.06
CA ASN A 850 -26.53 -5.86 23.83
C ASN A 850 -27.81 -5.01 23.83
N VAL A 851 -28.04 -4.27 22.75
CA VAL A 851 -29.26 -3.45 22.61
C VAL A 851 -30.51 -4.32 22.41
N MET A 852 -30.33 -5.57 21.99
CA MET A 852 -31.38 -6.57 21.91
C MET A 852 -31.57 -7.29 23.25
N PRO A 853 -32.82 -7.52 23.69
CA PRO A 853 -33.09 -8.24 24.93
C PRO A 853 -32.60 -9.69 24.87
N ASN A 854 -32.30 -10.26 26.05
CA ASN A 854 -31.84 -11.65 26.22
C ASN A 854 -30.61 -12.02 25.37
N ASP A 855 -29.74 -11.05 25.11
CA ASP A 855 -28.54 -11.20 24.29
C ASP A 855 -28.81 -11.78 22.88
N GLY A 856 -29.97 -11.41 22.31
CA GLY A 856 -30.43 -11.88 21.00
C GLY A 856 -29.49 -11.51 19.85
N MET A 857 -29.54 -12.31 18.79
CA MET A 857 -28.83 -12.07 17.52
C MET A 857 -29.79 -11.54 16.46
N ILE A 858 -29.28 -10.66 15.61
CA ILE A 858 -29.99 -10.07 14.48
C ILE A 858 -29.66 -10.87 13.22
N THR A 859 -30.66 -11.11 12.38
CA THR A 859 -30.48 -11.71 11.05
C THR A 859 -30.39 -10.58 10.04
N ALA A 860 -29.30 -10.50 9.28
CA ALA A 860 -29.14 -9.44 8.33
C ALA A 860 -29.90 -9.73 7.01
N HIS A 861 -30.41 -8.67 6.40
CA HIS A 861 -31.05 -8.70 5.09
C HIS A 861 -30.20 -8.01 4.03
N GLU A 862 -30.55 -8.21 2.75
CA GLU A 862 -29.83 -7.57 1.64
C GLU A 862 -30.12 -6.07 1.57
N GLY A 863 -29.08 -5.29 1.27
CA GLY A 863 -29.17 -3.85 1.10
C GLY A 863 -29.31 -3.10 2.43
N LYS A 864 -30.17 -2.08 2.44
CA LYS A 864 -30.34 -1.19 3.58
C LYS A 864 -31.29 -1.79 4.60
N GLU A 865 -30.80 -2.00 5.81
CA GLU A 865 -31.62 -2.45 6.94
C GLU A 865 -31.62 -1.45 8.07
N THR A 866 -32.72 -1.42 8.83
CA THR A 866 -32.88 -0.54 9.98
C THR A 866 -33.31 -1.37 11.17
N MET A 867 -32.59 -1.20 12.28
CA MET A 867 -32.84 -1.84 13.56
C MET A 867 -33.20 -0.76 14.58
N GLN A 868 -34.46 -0.73 15.00
CA GLN A 868 -34.92 0.12 16.10
C GLN A 868 -34.96 -0.70 17.40
N PHE A 869 -34.51 -0.09 18.50
CA PHE A 869 -34.46 -0.69 19.83
C PHE A 869 -34.88 0.34 20.89
N ASN A 870 -35.00 -0.09 22.15
CA ASN A 870 -35.34 0.82 23.24
C ASN A 870 -34.24 1.89 23.40
N PRO A 871 -34.57 3.18 23.61
CA PRO A 871 -33.55 4.22 23.77
C PRO A 871 -32.48 3.87 24.81
N VAL A 872 -31.22 4.02 24.44
CA VAL A 872 -30.05 3.79 25.31
C VAL A 872 -29.11 4.98 25.26
N LYS A 873 -28.38 5.22 26.36
CA LYS A 873 -27.32 6.24 26.43
C LYS A 873 -25.96 5.56 26.46
N ALA A 874 -25.14 5.80 25.44
CA ALA A 874 -23.80 5.24 25.32
C ALA A 874 -22.86 6.11 24.47
N ARG A 875 -21.55 5.96 24.65
CA ARG A 875 -20.54 6.59 23.80
C ARG A 875 -20.11 5.70 22.62
N TYR A 876 -20.05 4.39 22.83
CA TYR A 876 -19.55 3.45 21.82
C TYR A 876 -20.68 2.59 21.27
N MET A 877 -20.69 2.39 19.95
CA MET A 877 -21.58 1.46 19.25
C MET A 877 -20.74 0.46 18.47
N LYS A 878 -20.94 -0.83 18.73
CA LYS A 878 -20.21 -1.94 18.11
C LYS A 878 -21.15 -2.86 17.37
N LEU A 879 -20.83 -3.13 16.11
CA LEU A 879 -21.33 -4.30 15.40
C LEU A 879 -20.37 -5.48 15.63
N GLN A 880 -20.90 -6.56 16.19
CA GLN A 880 -20.19 -7.83 16.33
C GLN A 880 -20.75 -8.81 15.29
N GLY A 881 -19.99 -9.09 14.23
CA GLY A 881 -20.30 -10.17 13.31
C GLY A 881 -20.26 -11.50 14.03
N ILE A 882 -21.16 -12.42 13.69
CA ILE A 882 -21.21 -13.79 14.23
C ILE A 882 -20.98 -14.81 13.12
N LYS A 883 -21.64 -14.62 11.98
CA LYS A 883 -21.53 -15.50 10.82
C LYS A 883 -21.67 -14.69 9.54
N ARG A 884 -20.84 -14.95 8.53
CA ARG A 884 -20.93 -14.32 7.21
C ARG A 884 -22.01 -14.98 6.35
N ALA A 885 -22.66 -14.19 5.49
CA ALA A 885 -23.65 -14.70 4.53
C ALA A 885 -23.01 -15.24 3.24
N THR A 886 -21.72 -14.95 3.00
CA THR A 886 -20.97 -15.29 1.79
C THR A 886 -19.56 -15.78 2.16
N ASP A 887 -18.79 -16.24 1.17
CA ASP A 887 -17.38 -16.61 1.37
C ASP A 887 -16.44 -15.40 1.58
N TYR A 888 -16.93 -14.18 1.31
CA TYR A 888 -16.21 -12.92 1.52
C TYR A 888 -16.37 -12.41 2.96
N GLY A 889 -15.56 -11.42 3.35
CA GLY A 889 -15.66 -10.73 4.64
C GLY A 889 -16.95 -9.91 4.80
N TYR A 890 -17.17 -9.31 5.96
CA TYR A 890 -18.27 -8.36 6.16
C TYR A 890 -17.91 -7.03 5.50
N SER A 891 -18.87 -6.42 4.80
CA SER A 891 -18.65 -5.18 4.07
C SER A 891 -19.84 -4.23 4.21
N ILE A 892 -19.55 -3.00 4.63
CA ILE A 892 -20.54 -1.98 4.98
C ILE A 892 -20.26 -0.73 4.16
N TYR A 893 -21.22 -0.29 3.35
CA TYR A 893 -21.18 1.01 2.68
C TYR A 893 -21.36 2.14 3.69
N GLU A 894 -22.38 2.04 4.56
CA GLU A 894 -22.65 3.04 5.59
C GLU A 894 -23.23 2.42 6.87
N PHE A 895 -22.75 2.89 8.02
CA PHE A 895 -23.20 2.53 9.36
C PHE A 895 -23.73 3.78 10.06
N GLY A 896 -25.05 3.87 10.15
CA GLY A 896 -25.75 5.00 10.73
C GLY A 896 -26.27 4.73 12.14
N VAL A 897 -26.07 5.68 13.05
CA VAL A 897 -26.62 5.67 14.42
C VAL A 897 -27.51 6.90 14.59
N TYR A 898 -28.75 6.71 15.06
CA TYR A 898 -29.76 7.77 15.11
C TYR A 898 -30.56 7.76 16.41
N ASN A 899 -31.22 8.89 16.69
CA ASN A 899 -32.26 9.05 17.71
C ASN A 899 -33.56 9.51 17.04
N LEU A 900 -34.37 8.55 16.59
CA LEU A 900 -35.58 8.80 15.80
C LEU A 900 -36.83 9.04 16.64
N SER A 901 -36.87 8.52 17.86
CA SER A 901 -38.07 8.56 18.69
C SER A 901 -38.05 9.79 19.58
N GLY A 902 -36.98 10.07 20.31
CA GLY A 902 -36.91 11.20 21.26
C GLY A 902 -38.08 11.30 22.25
N ALA A 903 -38.11 12.36 23.05
CA ALA A 903 -39.25 12.67 23.92
C ALA A 903 -40.30 13.49 23.13
N VAL A 904 -41.16 12.82 22.35
CA VAL A 904 -42.19 13.50 21.54
C VAL A 904 -43.40 13.90 22.38
N ASP A 905 -43.44 15.14 22.87
CA ASP A 905 -44.69 15.78 23.34
C ASP A 905 -45.23 16.73 22.26
N VAL A 906 -45.75 16.17 21.17
CA VAL A 906 -46.47 16.93 20.14
C VAL A 906 -47.96 16.85 20.43
N LYS A 907 -48.55 17.98 20.81
CA LYS A 907 -49.97 18.04 21.20
C LYS A 907 -50.88 17.95 19.98
N GLY A 908 -52.16 17.60 20.21
CA GLY A 908 -53.18 17.56 19.15
C GLY A 908 -53.38 18.93 18.46
N ILE A 909 -53.10 20.01 19.18
CA ILE A 909 -53.07 21.39 18.70
C ILE A 909 -51.69 21.99 18.96
N GLU A 910 -51.05 22.52 17.93
CA GLU A 910 -49.70 23.11 17.98
C GLU A 910 -49.63 24.40 17.18
N GLY A 911 -48.49 25.09 17.27
CA GLY A 911 -48.23 26.31 16.50
C GLY A 911 -49.15 27.46 16.86
N ILE A 912 -49.64 27.48 18.11
CA ILE A 912 -50.58 28.47 18.60
C ILE A 912 -49.91 29.85 18.60
N GLN A 913 -50.49 30.80 17.87
CA GLN A 913 -50.08 32.20 17.90
C GLN A 913 -51.21 33.04 18.46
N VAL A 914 -50.89 33.88 19.45
CA VAL A 914 -51.83 34.84 20.01
C VAL A 914 -51.37 36.24 19.65
N LYS A 915 -52.23 36.97 18.93
CA LYS A 915 -52.03 38.38 18.61
C LYS A 915 -53.08 39.20 19.34
N VAL A 916 -52.63 40.11 20.20
CA VAL A 916 -53.48 41.07 20.91
C VAL A 916 -53.29 42.44 20.29
N ASP A 917 -54.35 42.99 19.71
CA ASP A 917 -54.43 44.39 19.32
C ASP A 917 -55.01 45.17 20.51
N GLU A 918 -54.13 45.85 21.23
CA GLU A 918 -54.49 46.60 22.43
C GLU A 918 -55.42 47.78 22.14
N GLU A 919 -55.39 48.37 20.93
CA GLU A 919 -56.22 49.52 20.58
C GLU A 919 -57.66 49.13 20.33
N THR A 920 -57.86 48.07 19.54
CA THR A 920 -59.19 47.62 19.16
C THR A 920 -59.76 46.59 20.14
N LYS A 921 -58.96 46.16 21.12
CA LYS A 921 -59.21 45.05 22.05
C LYS A 921 -59.41 43.71 21.34
N LYS A 922 -58.91 43.59 20.10
CA LYS A 922 -59.10 42.41 19.26
C LYS A 922 -58.02 41.39 19.58
N VAL A 923 -58.42 40.18 19.92
CA VAL A 923 -57.54 39.04 20.12
C VAL A 923 -57.75 38.07 18.97
N THR A 924 -56.66 37.69 18.33
CA THR A 924 -56.62 36.63 17.33
C THR A 924 -55.80 35.48 17.88
N ILE A 925 -56.39 34.28 17.89
CA ILE A 925 -55.72 33.03 18.28
C ILE A 925 -55.81 32.09 17.09
N ASP A 926 -54.68 31.73 16.50
CA ASP A 926 -54.60 30.73 15.42
C ASP A 926 -53.69 29.56 15.81
N GLY A 927 -53.86 28.44 15.13
CA GLY A 927 -53.08 27.22 15.38
C GLY A 927 -53.35 26.14 14.33
N LEU A 928 -52.71 24.98 14.51
CA LEU A 928 -52.76 23.83 13.60
C LEU A 928 -53.23 22.56 14.31
N LEU A 929 -54.05 21.76 13.61
CA LEU A 929 -54.44 20.42 14.03
C LEU A 929 -53.43 19.38 13.55
N MET A 930 -52.67 18.80 14.47
CA MET A 930 -51.50 17.96 14.10
C MET A 930 -51.86 16.59 13.54
N ASN A 931 -53.07 16.09 13.79
CA ASN A 931 -53.50 14.78 13.27
C ASN A 931 -54.13 14.82 11.86
N GLY A 932 -54.25 16.01 11.25
CA GLY A 932 -54.81 16.20 9.92
C GLY A 932 -56.33 15.95 9.79
N VAL A 933 -57.04 15.66 10.88
CA VAL A 933 -58.49 15.45 10.92
C VAL A 933 -59.20 16.80 10.96
N LEU A 934 -60.05 17.06 9.96
CA LEU A 934 -60.86 18.27 9.93
C LEU A 934 -62.00 18.14 10.95
N THR A 935 -62.00 19.02 11.94
CA THR A 935 -63.01 19.06 13.01
C THR A 935 -63.30 20.49 13.45
N ASN A 936 -64.27 20.65 14.34
CA ASN A 936 -64.49 21.87 15.09
C ASN A 936 -63.48 21.97 16.24
N VAL A 937 -62.90 23.15 16.40
CA VAL A 937 -62.04 23.54 17.51
C VAL A 937 -62.87 24.42 18.43
N LYS A 938 -62.84 24.12 19.72
CA LYS A 938 -63.51 24.89 20.77
C LYS A 938 -62.49 25.76 21.49
N LEU A 939 -62.86 27.00 21.75
CA LEU A 939 -62.09 27.96 22.53
C LEU A 939 -62.86 28.31 23.81
N LYS A 940 -62.16 28.31 24.93
CA LYS A 940 -62.66 28.80 26.21
C LYS A 940 -61.64 29.75 26.85
N VAL A 941 -61.99 31.02 27.05
CA VAL A 941 -61.10 32.05 27.61
C VAL A 941 -61.52 32.41 29.03
N LEU A 942 -60.58 32.36 29.97
CA LEU A 942 -60.76 32.71 31.38
C LEU A 942 -59.84 33.88 31.75
N ASP A 943 -60.25 34.71 32.71
CA ASP A 943 -59.35 35.66 33.36
C ASP A 943 -58.52 35.04 34.48
N SER A 944 -57.63 35.85 35.07
CA SER A 944 -56.78 35.48 36.22
C SER A 944 -57.54 35.04 37.49
N LYS A 945 -58.87 35.20 37.55
CA LYS A 945 -59.73 34.74 38.65
C LYS A 945 -60.52 33.48 38.29
N GLY A 946 -60.28 32.90 37.11
CA GLY A 946 -60.96 31.71 36.60
C GLY A 946 -62.36 31.98 36.06
N LYS A 947 -62.76 33.25 35.85
CA LYS A 947 -64.07 33.57 35.28
C LYS A 947 -64.03 33.41 33.76
N VAL A 948 -64.98 32.66 33.21
CA VAL A 948 -65.16 32.47 31.76
C VAL A 948 -65.64 33.77 31.11
N HIS A 949 -64.89 34.24 30.11
CA HIS A 949 -65.19 35.44 29.31
C HIS A 949 -65.69 35.14 27.91
N LEU A 950 -65.23 34.04 27.33
CA LEU A 950 -65.62 33.62 25.99
C LEU A 950 -65.65 32.10 25.91
N GLU A 951 -66.71 31.57 25.32
CA GLU A 951 -66.74 30.24 24.73
C GLU A 951 -67.12 30.40 23.26
N ASP A 952 -66.31 29.85 22.36
CA ASP A 952 -66.50 29.95 20.91
C ASP A 952 -66.10 28.64 20.23
N GLU A 953 -66.57 28.42 19.01
CA GLU A 953 -66.23 27.26 18.20
C GLU A 953 -66.02 27.66 16.74
N THR A 954 -64.96 27.15 16.12
CA THR A 954 -64.68 27.37 14.70
C THR A 954 -64.29 26.07 14.01
N LYS A 955 -64.56 25.97 12.71
CA LYS A 955 -64.18 24.80 11.91
C LYS A 955 -62.76 24.98 11.37
N SER A 956 -61.95 23.93 11.46
CA SER A 956 -60.64 23.91 10.80
C SER A 956 -60.75 24.05 9.28
N THR A 957 -59.80 24.76 8.68
CA THR A 957 -59.68 24.95 7.24
C THR A 957 -59.27 23.65 6.55
N VAL A 958 -59.30 23.61 5.22
CA VAL A 958 -58.77 22.48 4.45
C VAL A 958 -57.28 22.23 4.66
N ALA A 959 -56.51 23.21 5.17
CA ALA A 959 -55.12 23.05 5.56
C ALA A 959 -54.96 22.52 7.00
N GLY A 960 -56.06 22.35 7.76
CA GLY A 960 -56.03 21.95 9.16
C GLY A 960 -55.70 23.10 10.14
N SER A 961 -55.58 24.34 9.64
CA SER A 961 -55.46 25.53 10.48
C SER A 961 -56.82 25.98 11.02
N PHE A 962 -56.83 26.71 12.12
CA PHE A 962 -58.01 27.39 12.63
C PHE A 962 -57.65 28.78 13.11
N GLN A 963 -58.64 29.66 13.21
CA GLN A 963 -58.46 31.00 13.77
C GLN A 963 -59.72 31.41 14.51
N PHE A 964 -59.52 31.91 15.72
CA PHE A 964 -60.50 32.66 16.48
C PHE A 964 -60.16 34.14 16.40
N THR A 965 -61.18 34.98 16.30
CA THR A 965 -61.04 36.42 16.38
C THR A 965 -62.19 36.98 17.19
N PHE A 966 -61.87 37.56 18.33
CA PHE A 966 -62.87 38.11 19.26
C PHE A 966 -62.37 39.42 19.87
N LYS A 967 -63.28 40.17 20.49
CA LYS A 967 -62.98 41.43 21.16
C LYS A 967 -63.17 41.28 22.67
N LEU A 968 -62.20 41.70 23.47
CA LEU A 968 -62.33 41.71 24.92
C LEU A 968 -63.33 42.79 25.36
N THR A 969 -64.37 42.40 26.09
CA THR A 969 -65.42 43.29 26.61
C THR A 969 -65.33 43.43 28.12
N GLY A 970 -65.25 44.66 28.66
CA GLY A 970 -65.13 44.96 30.10
C GLY A 970 -63.76 45.52 30.52
N ASN A 971 -63.54 45.69 31.84
CA ASN A 971 -62.26 46.07 32.44
C ASN A 971 -61.43 44.81 32.76
N LEU A 972 -60.86 44.20 31.73
CA LEU A 972 -60.20 42.90 31.77
C LEU A 972 -58.67 43.01 31.68
N LYS A 973 -58.07 43.88 32.51
CA LYS A 973 -56.62 44.04 32.60
C LYS A 973 -55.99 42.82 33.30
N GLY A 974 -54.94 42.26 32.71
CA GLY A 974 -54.16 41.15 33.27
C GLY A 974 -54.08 39.91 32.38
N THR A 975 -53.55 38.83 32.94
CA THR A 975 -53.34 37.54 32.27
C THR A 975 -54.66 36.84 32.00
N HIS A 976 -54.85 36.40 30.76
CA HIS A 976 -55.95 35.55 30.32
C HIS A 976 -55.43 34.17 29.94
N GLU A 977 -56.25 33.15 30.19
CA GLU A 977 -55.97 31.76 29.85
C GLU A 977 -56.97 31.31 28.79
N ALA A 978 -56.47 30.94 27.61
CA ALA A 978 -57.26 30.35 26.54
C ALA A 978 -57.04 28.83 26.48
N TYR A 979 -58.12 28.08 26.54
CA TYR A 979 -58.16 26.63 26.46
C TYR A 979 -58.75 26.23 25.11
N LEU A 980 -57.96 25.48 24.33
CA LEU A 980 -58.31 24.99 23.01
C LEU A 980 -58.52 23.47 23.06
N SER A 981 -59.64 22.98 22.54
CA SER A 981 -59.93 21.54 22.51
C SER A 981 -60.65 21.11 21.23
N THR A 982 -60.64 19.80 20.98
CA THR A 982 -61.42 19.16 19.94
C THR A 982 -62.17 17.96 20.52
N GLY A 983 -63.14 17.41 19.77
CA GLY A 983 -63.95 16.28 20.23
C GLY A 983 -63.19 14.96 20.48
N TYR A 984 -61.93 14.86 20.06
CA TYR A 984 -61.09 13.66 20.26
C TYR A 984 -59.95 13.87 21.27
N MET A 985 -59.85 15.06 21.89
CA MET A 985 -58.82 15.36 22.88
C MET A 985 -59.33 15.05 24.29
N SER A 986 -58.49 14.37 25.09
CA SER A 986 -58.77 14.11 26.51
C SER A 986 -58.56 15.34 27.38
N GLU A 987 -57.65 16.23 26.99
CA GLU A 987 -57.33 17.48 27.70
C GLU A 987 -57.17 18.67 26.74
N PRO A 988 -57.61 19.88 27.13
CA PRO A 988 -57.43 21.09 26.33
C PRO A 988 -55.97 21.59 26.35
N VAL A 989 -55.53 22.20 25.25
CA VAL A 989 -54.27 22.95 25.20
C VAL A 989 -54.49 24.34 25.78
N LYS A 990 -53.73 24.68 26.81
CA LYS A 990 -53.73 26.00 27.45
C LYS A 990 -52.68 26.91 26.82
N VAL A 991 -53.07 28.13 26.47
CA VAL A 991 -52.18 29.25 26.10
C VAL A 991 -52.56 30.47 26.94
N THR A 992 -51.58 31.29 27.31
CA THR A 992 -51.80 32.54 28.06
C THR A 992 -51.51 33.75 27.19
N PHE A 993 -52.24 34.85 27.42
CA PHE A 993 -51.96 36.14 26.81
C PHE A 993 -52.28 37.29 27.76
N GLU A 994 -51.57 38.41 27.61
CA GLU A 994 -51.75 39.60 28.43
C GLU A 994 -52.58 40.66 27.71
N TYR A 995 -53.40 41.39 28.46
CA TYR A 995 -54.04 42.62 27.99
C TYR A 995 -53.84 43.73 29.01
N SER A 996 -53.16 44.82 28.63
CA SER A 996 -52.65 45.83 29.57
C SER A 996 -53.40 47.18 29.56
N LYS A 997 -54.24 47.46 28.55
CA LYS A 997 -54.75 48.82 28.26
C LYS A 997 -55.98 49.23 29.11
N GLU A 998 -55.83 50.32 29.87
CA GLU A 998 -56.89 50.99 30.63
C GLU A 998 -57.99 51.57 29.73
N ASN A 999 -59.23 51.60 30.23
CA ASN A 999 -60.33 52.35 29.63
C ASN A 999 -60.00 53.86 29.79
N PRO A 1000 -59.82 54.65 28.71
CA PRO A 1000 -59.72 56.09 28.87
C PRO A 1000 -61.11 56.63 29.21
N GLY A 1001 -61.39 56.87 30.48
CA GLY A 1001 -62.73 57.31 30.88
C GLY A 1001 -62.88 57.70 32.35
N LYS A 1002 -62.33 58.86 32.72
CA LYS A 1002 -63.03 60.02 33.32
C LYS A 1002 -61.99 60.97 33.89
N GLY A 1003 -61.70 62.05 33.16
CA GLY A 1003 -61.11 63.24 33.75
C GLY A 1003 -62.05 63.76 34.84
N HIS A 1004 -61.50 63.95 36.04
CA HIS A 1004 -62.07 64.85 37.01
C HIS A 1004 -61.98 66.26 36.43
N ASP A 1005 -63.14 66.88 36.20
CA ASP A 1005 -63.27 68.33 36.19
C ASP A 1005 -64.08 68.72 37.43
N LYS A 1006 -63.45 69.54 38.27
CA LYS A 1006 -63.81 70.08 39.60
C LYS A 1006 -63.53 69.21 40.82
#